data_AF-A0A1C6ATY1-F1
#
_entry.id   AF-A0A1C6ATY1-F1
#
_cell.length_a   1.000
_cell.length_b   1.000
_cell.length_c   1.000
_cell.angle_alpha   90.00
_cell.angle_beta   90.00
_cell.angle_gamma   90.00
#
_symmetry.space_group_name_H-M   'P 1'
#
loop_
_entity.id
_entity.type
_entity.pdbx_description
1 polymer ?
#
loop_
_entity_poly.entity_id
_entity_poly.type
_entity_poly.pdbx_seq_one_letter_code
_entity_poly.pdbx_strand_id
1 'polypeptide(L)'
;MNTNHAQKAVEHLQNPEMEYRPQNYWGWLENISPEETARQVREMARAGLGGYVMHARGGLEVPYMGKEWTDSVRAMVEEGNKYGMLSIVDDEHGWPSGFGAGKVNGKGEDYWLKFLLCEEKPAAGLQAVAGDKSTLGLYRFAADGDAAPIPVDTAYLAAHPQEAIIRVYYGESRYYVDNMSSRVTDAFIEASYEDYKKKAGDLFGKGLFGVFSDEPQTARYATPWSIDLPELFQARYGYSLMEKLPAVFYEKGDYQKLRYDLFTLMQECFTNHYAKKLCDWCEQNGLAFMGHTCLEDNFYDQIRCAIGTMPFYAHMTIPGIDWLSRIGLCNMTILQVTSVAAQTGKKRVLCEMYGCAGWNISMEELKWISQWQNVLGINLQLQHLGLYSLKGSRKREYPASLFFQQPWWGDYRVYNDYFARLSKLLSESRPEAGILLLHPIKSAWVLYNGNDSAPVQELDRRFQALTGRLLAHQYDFHYGDETLLQELGAVEDGALRLGEMRYHTVLLPDMVSIDSTTLSLLEAFLAQGGRVIAAGDLPTLVDGVRCPDLAQRLAAVAKPGEERFLAVLEQELPPRVVTAFPVDGSEPGDIFCMSRVYEGTRYYYLVNNSLEHAVDCRIETASGAALYPYECTCGTLAETPLDTGRVRLEPAGSLVLFEGPSSDGPAAAGAGQVQLMRTQTLRGSFAVQAASPNALTLDYCALSFDGEHYEAPANHLEIQDRLIKEAKNQPIWLKFTFRCKEIPEGDVFLVVEEPQKQRITVNGMLLSAAPAGYYLDRSFEKLPVAGMLRTGENEIILAREFRNPGRVYEVKNDPTIHEAEANRVTVETELESIYLLGNFRVESEGKVIEKERRAFSVAGDFTVARPHADAVIENLAVDGYPFFAGSITLEKAFELTPEDLKPGCRIIVSFTRPDAVVTKVAVNGAAPSVFLWAPYEADITAQAHAGKNTLAVTLTNSCRNLLGPHHHTAGELYSVGPFSFLKGDGSAWEDRYNLVRLGLENGIAIRVEKAL
;
A
#
# COMPACT_ATOMS: atom_id res chain seq x y z
N MET A 1 -14.54 14.85 -36.11
CA MET A 1 -14.84 13.45 -35.72
C MET A 1 -16.13 13.47 -34.92
N ASN A 2 -17.15 12.66 -35.26
CA ASN A 2 -18.48 12.72 -34.62
C ASN A 2 -18.40 12.31 -33.12
N THR A 3 -19.21 12.95 -32.25
CA THR A 3 -19.49 12.52 -30.86
C THR A 3 -19.85 11.03 -30.73
N ASN A 4 -20.36 10.46 -31.82
CA ASN A 4 -20.63 9.03 -31.98
C ASN A 4 -19.37 8.13 -31.81
N HIS A 5 -18.15 8.64 -32.00
CA HIS A 5 -16.93 7.83 -31.83
C HIS A 5 -16.49 7.71 -30.36
N ALA A 6 -16.49 8.82 -29.61
CA ALA A 6 -16.22 8.81 -28.17
C ALA A 6 -17.29 8.01 -27.41
N GLN A 7 -18.56 8.16 -27.79
CA GLN A 7 -19.66 7.37 -27.22
C GLN A 7 -19.44 5.86 -27.43
N LYS A 8 -19.11 5.45 -28.67
CA LYS A 8 -18.78 4.05 -28.98
C LYS A 8 -17.56 3.54 -28.23
N ALA A 9 -16.53 4.38 -28.07
CA ALA A 9 -15.33 3.99 -27.32
C ALA A 9 -15.69 3.61 -25.88
N VAL A 10 -16.55 4.38 -25.20
CA VAL A 10 -16.89 4.12 -23.79
C VAL A 10 -17.94 3.03 -23.55
N GLU A 11 -18.66 2.56 -24.59
CA GLU A 11 -19.67 1.49 -24.44
C GLU A 11 -19.07 0.23 -23.80
N HIS A 12 -17.82 -0.09 -24.13
CA HIS A 12 -17.09 -1.24 -23.58
C HIS A 12 -16.64 -1.07 -22.13
N LEU A 13 -16.77 0.13 -21.55
CA LEU A 13 -16.37 0.43 -20.17
C LEU A 13 -17.52 0.33 -19.17
N GLN A 14 -18.78 0.17 -19.61
CA GLN A 14 -19.93 0.16 -18.70
C GLN A 14 -19.88 -0.99 -17.68
N ASN A 15 -19.49 -2.19 -18.14
CA ASN A 15 -19.37 -3.40 -17.33
C ASN A 15 -18.03 -4.08 -17.62
N PRO A 16 -16.93 -3.64 -16.97
CA PRO A 16 -15.61 -4.25 -17.16
C PRO A 16 -15.59 -5.71 -16.69
N GLU A 17 -14.80 -6.50 -17.41
CA GLU A 17 -14.49 -7.89 -17.11
C GLU A 17 -13.76 -7.99 -15.76
N MET A 18 -13.87 -9.15 -15.09
CA MET A 18 -13.31 -9.37 -13.76
C MET A 18 -11.81 -9.10 -13.67
N GLU A 19 -11.06 -9.37 -14.75
CA GLU A 19 -9.62 -9.13 -14.77
C GLU A 19 -9.27 -7.66 -14.52
N TYR A 20 -10.09 -6.70 -14.93
CA TYR A 20 -9.84 -5.26 -14.74
C TYR A 20 -10.31 -4.75 -13.38
N ARG A 21 -10.96 -5.59 -12.57
CA ARG A 21 -11.47 -5.15 -11.27
C ARG A 21 -10.35 -5.22 -10.23
N PRO A 22 -10.41 -4.42 -9.15
CA PRO A 22 -9.49 -4.54 -8.03
C PRO A 22 -9.45 -5.97 -7.48
N GLN A 23 -8.26 -6.38 -7.05
CA GLN A 23 -7.98 -7.69 -6.47
C GLN A 23 -7.78 -7.53 -4.96
N ASN A 24 -7.98 -8.60 -4.20
CA ASN A 24 -7.75 -8.59 -2.76
C ASN A 24 -6.54 -9.45 -2.40
N TYR A 25 -5.59 -8.89 -1.66
CA TYR A 25 -4.55 -9.70 -1.02
C TYR A 25 -5.22 -10.39 0.17
N TRP A 26 -5.30 -11.71 0.16
CA TRP A 26 -6.14 -12.45 1.10
C TRP A 26 -5.28 -13.27 2.05
N GLY A 27 -5.17 -12.78 3.30
CA GLY A 27 -4.43 -13.43 4.37
C GLY A 27 -5.13 -14.71 4.83
N TRP A 28 -4.46 -15.84 4.58
CA TRP A 28 -4.87 -17.18 4.97
C TRP A 28 -4.24 -17.56 6.30
N LEU A 29 -5.12 -17.73 7.26
CA LEU A 29 -4.88 -17.80 8.69
C LEU A 29 -5.90 -18.79 9.27
N GLU A 30 -5.76 -19.18 10.53
CA GLU A 30 -6.71 -20.07 11.22
C GLU A 30 -6.82 -21.47 10.59
N ASN A 31 -7.84 -22.21 11.04
CA ASN A 31 -8.28 -23.45 10.44
C ASN A 31 -9.15 -23.16 9.19
N ILE A 32 -8.48 -22.95 8.05
CA ILE A 32 -9.14 -22.75 6.77
C ILE A 32 -9.95 -23.97 6.34
N SER A 33 -11.06 -23.75 5.64
CA SER A 33 -11.89 -24.83 5.11
C SER A 33 -12.42 -24.54 3.70
N PRO A 34 -12.66 -25.59 2.88
CA PRO A 34 -13.25 -25.42 1.55
C PRO A 34 -14.60 -24.69 1.54
N GLU A 35 -15.46 -24.91 2.54
CA GLU A 35 -16.78 -24.28 2.61
C GLU A 35 -16.67 -22.77 2.88
N GLU A 36 -15.84 -22.39 3.85
CA GLU A 36 -15.70 -20.99 4.23
C GLU A 36 -14.93 -20.19 3.17
N THR A 37 -13.88 -20.77 2.60
CA THR A 37 -13.15 -20.13 1.49
C THR A 37 -14.06 -19.88 0.29
N ALA A 38 -14.90 -20.85 -0.11
CA ALA A 38 -15.89 -20.63 -1.16
C ALA A 38 -16.95 -19.57 -0.78
N ARG A 39 -17.38 -19.49 0.49
CA ARG A 39 -18.27 -18.42 0.95
C ARG A 39 -17.61 -17.05 0.83
N GLN A 40 -16.36 -16.93 1.24
CA GLN A 40 -15.59 -15.70 1.19
C GLN A 40 -15.36 -15.22 -0.26
N VAL A 41 -15.12 -16.14 -1.20
CA VAL A 41 -15.11 -15.82 -2.65
C VAL A 41 -16.44 -15.24 -3.12
N ARG A 42 -17.58 -15.79 -2.69
CA ARG A 42 -18.91 -15.21 -3.01
C ARG A 42 -19.08 -13.80 -2.47
N GLU A 43 -18.55 -13.52 -1.27
CA GLU A 43 -18.57 -12.16 -0.71
C GLU A 43 -17.72 -11.21 -1.54
N MET A 44 -16.52 -11.62 -1.96
CA MET A 44 -15.66 -10.83 -2.85
C MET A 44 -16.37 -10.51 -4.17
N ALA A 45 -17.01 -11.50 -4.80
CA ALA A 45 -17.77 -11.30 -6.03
C ALA A 45 -18.95 -10.32 -5.84
N ARG A 46 -19.66 -10.39 -4.70
CA ARG A 46 -20.76 -9.47 -4.36
C ARG A 46 -20.26 -8.03 -4.22
N ALA A 47 -19.13 -7.83 -3.54
CA ALA A 47 -18.47 -6.53 -3.40
C ALA A 47 -17.79 -6.04 -4.68
N GLY A 48 -17.81 -6.84 -5.76
CA GLY A 48 -17.28 -6.44 -7.05
C GLY A 48 -15.76 -6.50 -7.15
N LEU A 49 -15.09 -7.36 -6.39
CA LEU A 49 -13.67 -7.67 -6.57
C LEU A 49 -13.48 -8.65 -7.75
N GLY A 50 -12.34 -8.54 -8.42
CA GLY A 50 -12.00 -9.31 -9.62
C GLY A 50 -11.28 -10.63 -9.37
N GLY A 51 -10.86 -10.89 -8.13
CA GLY A 51 -9.99 -12.01 -7.78
C GLY A 51 -9.19 -11.73 -6.51
N TYR A 52 -8.25 -12.62 -6.22
CA TYR A 52 -7.55 -12.66 -4.93
C TYR A 52 -6.21 -13.38 -5.01
N VAL A 53 -5.30 -12.99 -4.13
CA VAL A 53 -4.03 -13.68 -3.87
C VAL A 53 -4.14 -14.46 -2.57
N MET A 54 -3.93 -15.78 -2.63
CA MET A 54 -4.00 -16.68 -1.48
C MET A 54 -2.67 -16.67 -0.72
N HIS A 55 -2.55 -15.83 0.31
CA HIS A 55 -1.28 -15.63 1.01
C HIS A 55 -1.29 -16.30 2.39
N ALA A 56 -0.44 -17.32 2.59
CA ALA A 56 -0.28 -17.95 3.90
C ALA A 56 0.46 -17.03 4.87
N ARG A 57 -0.17 -16.73 6.02
CA ARG A 57 0.42 -15.87 7.05
C ARG A 57 0.54 -16.60 8.38
N GLY A 58 1.41 -16.09 9.25
CA GLY A 58 1.51 -16.55 10.64
C GLY A 58 0.14 -16.47 11.27
N GLY A 59 -0.32 -17.54 11.91
CA GLY A 59 -1.73 -17.73 12.26
C GLY A 59 -2.38 -18.95 11.62
N LEU A 60 -1.80 -19.50 10.57
CA LEU A 60 -2.32 -20.69 9.90
C LEU A 60 -2.28 -21.90 10.86
N GLU A 61 -3.43 -22.55 11.06
CA GLU A 61 -3.57 -23.73 11.92
C GLU A 61 -3.53 -25.05 11.11
N VAL A 62 -3.62 -24.99 9.78
CA VAL A 62 -3.46 -26.15 8.89
C VAL A 62 -2.04 -26.23 8.33
N PRO A 63 -1.52 -27.42 7.98
CA PRO A 63 -0.22 -27.53 7.33
C PRO A 63 -0.20 -26.83 5.96
N TYR A 64 0.76 -25.92 5.75
CA TYR A 64 1.01 -25.30 4.44
C TYR A 64 1.27 -26.37 3.37
N MET A 65 0.62 -26.23 2.21
CA MET A 65 0.59 -27.24 1.14
C MET A 65 0.08 -28.63 1.60
N GLY A 66 -0.62 -28.71 2.73
CA GLY A 66 -1.30 -29.92 3.21
C GLY A 66 -2.58 -30.24 2.43
N LYS A 67 -3.32 -31.23 2.91
CA LYS A 67 -4.58 -31.65 2.27
C LYS A 67 -5.64 -30.55 2.37
N GLU A 68 -5.85 -30.00 3.56
CA GLU A 68 -6.84 -28.95 3.84
C GLU A 68 -6.54 -27.67 3.05
N TRP A 69 -5.26 -27.31 2.95
CA TRP A 69 -4.77 -26.24 2.07
C TRP A 69 -5.16 -26.49 0.62
N THR A 70 -4.79 -27.66 0.08
CA THR A 70 -5.01 -28.00 -1.34
C THR A 70 -6.50 -28.11 -1.68
N ASP A 71 -7.31 -28.69 -0.79
CA ASP A 71 -8.75 -28.79 -0.97
C ASP A 71 -9.41 -27.41 -0.97
N SER A 72 -8.92 -26.49 -0.12
CA SER A 72 -9.38 -25.11 -0.08
C SER A 72 -8.98 -24.35 -1.35
N VAL A 73 -7.71 -24.48 -1.80
CA VAL A 73 -7.20 -24.00 -3.11
C VAL A 73 -8.17 -24.38 -4.23
N ARG A 74 -8.50 -25.66 -4.33
CA ARG A 74 -9.42 -26.18 -5.35
C ARG A 74 -10.82 -25.58 -5.24
N ALA A 75 -11.42 -25.60 -4.05
CA ALA A 75 -12.79 -25.13 -3.85
C ALA A 75 -12.95 -23.67 -4.23
N MET A 76 -11.96 -22.82 -3.94
CA MET A 76 -12.04 -21.41 -4.30
C MET A 76 -11.78 -21.18 -5.78
N VAL A 77 -10.85 -21.90 -6.43
CA VAL A 77 -10.63 -21.76 -7.88
C VAL A 77 -11.92 -22.16 -8.61
N GLU A 78 -12.55 -23.25 -8.19
CA GLU A 78 -13.84 -23.69 -8.73
C GLU A 78 -14.98 -22.69 -8.46
N GLU A 79 -15.02 -22.06 -7.28
CA GLU A 79 -16.03 -21.04 -6.97
C GLU A 79 -15.77 -19.74 -7.73
N GLY A 80 -14.53 -19.25 -7.78
CA GLY A 80 -14.10 -18.04 -8.48
C GLY A 80 -14.35 -18.13 -9.98
N ASN A 81 -14.13 -19.31 -10.58
CA ASN A 81 -14.46 -19.60 -11.97
C ASN A 81 -15.93 -19.37 -12.32
N LYS A 82 -16.86 -19.54 -11.37
CA LYS A 82 -18.30 -19.26 -11.61
C LYS A 82 -18.57 -17.77 -11.87
N TYR A 83 -17.67 -16.91 -11.42
CA TYR A 83 -17.74 -15.46 -11.56
C TYR A 83 -16.71 -14.90 -12.53
N GLY A 84 -15.76 -15.72 -13.02
CA GLY A 84 -14.63 -15.29 -13.86
C GLY A 84 -13.52 -14.61 -13.07
N MET A 85 -13.43 -14.85 -11.76
CA MET A 85 -12.43 -14.21 -10.90
C MET A 85 -11.03 -14.80 -11.10
N LEU A 86 -10.00 -13.96 -10.96
CA LEU A 86 -8.60 -14.38 -11.03
C LEU A 86 -8.18 -15.00 -9.70
N SER A 87 -7.89 -16.30 -9.69
CA SER A 87 -7.31 -16.97 -8.54
C SER A 87 -5.79 -16.97 -8.67
N ILE A 88 -5.09 -16.41 -7.69
CA ILE A 88 -3.63 -16.29 -7.66
C ILE A 88 -3.11 -16.96 -6.39
N VAL A 89 -2.06 -17.77 -6.51
CA VAL A 89 -1.37 -18.32 -5.33
C VAL A 89 -0.19 -17.45 -4.96
N ASP A 90 0.00 -17.22 -3.67
CA ASP A 90 1.30 -16.77 -3.17
C ASP A 90 2.28 -17.95 -3.18
N ASP A 91 3.53 -17.71 -3.53
CA ASP A 91 4.55 -18.76 -3.65
C ASP A 91 5.19 -19.18 -2.32
N GLU A 92 4.80 -18.55 -1.20
CA GLU A 92 5.45 -18.70 0.08
C GLU A 92 4.48 -18.90 1.27
N HIS A 93 5.02 -19.34 2.40
CA HIS A 93 4.38 -19.26 3.70
C HIS A 93 5.12 -18.25 4.55
N GLY A 94 4.55 -17.05 4.66
CA GLY A 94 5.15 -15.88 5.28
C GLY A 94 6.17 -15.21 4.36
N TRP A 95 5.97 -13.94 4.06
CA TRP A 95 6.90 -13.12 3.29
C TRP A 95 8.26 -12.95 4.03
N PRO A 96 9.38 -12.72 3.32
CA PRO A 96 9.52 -12.62 1.85
C PRO A 96 9.75 -13.94 1.09
N SER A 97 9.50 -13.94 -0.23
CA SER A 97 9.57 -15.09 -1.14
C SER A 97 10.98 -15.60 -1.44
N GLY A 98 11.14 -16.93 -1.47
CA GLY A 98 12.34 -17.61 -1.99
C GLY A 98 12.85 -18.77 -1.14
N PHE A 99 12.39 -18.89 0.11
CA PHE A 99 12.95 -19.85 1.07
C PHE A 99 12.12 -21.14 1.20
N GLY A 100 10.94 -21.21 0.57
CA GLY A 100 10.11 -22.40 0.43
C GLY A 100 9.66 -22.97 1.76
N ALA A 101 9.15 -22.12 2.64
CA ALA A 101 8.70 -22.43 4.00
C ALA A 101 9.80 -23.14 4.83
N GLY A 102 11.05 -22.73 4.67
CA GLY A 102 12.20 -23.30 5.40
C GLY A 102 12.88 -24.47 4.68
N LYS A 103 12.31 -24.97 3.58
CA LYS A 103 12.85 -26.15 2.86
C LYS A 103 14.13 -25.82 2.08
N VAL A 104 14.27 -24.59 1.59
CA VAL A 104 15.42 -24.18 0.76
C VAL A 104 16.63 -23.89 1.64
N ASN A 105 16.52 -22.98 2.61
CA ASN A 105 17.58 -22.72 3.59
C ASN A 105 17.89 -23.96 4.45
N GLY A 106 16.94 -24.88 4.63
CA GLY A 106 17.17 -26.19 5.25
C GLY A 106 18.17 -27.11 4.51
N LYS A 107 18.55 -26.80 3.26
CA LYS A 107 19.54 -27.57 2.48
C LYS A 107 20.99 -27.31 2.91
N GLY A 108 21.24 -26.27 3.70
CA GLY A 108 22.54 -26.00 4.31
C GLY A 108 23.14 -24.65 3.91
N GLU A 109 24.35 -24.39 4.40
CA GLU A 109 25.04 -23.09 4.33
C GLU A 109 25.19 -22.52 2.92
N ASP A 110 25.30 -23.37 1.90
CA ASP A 110 25.41 -22.97 0.49
C ASP A 110 24.15 -22.27 -0.05
N TYR A 111 23.01 -22.38 0.64
CA TYR A 111 21.73 -21.79 0.25
C TYR A 111 21.37 -20.56 1.07
N TRP A 112 22.04 -20.35 2.21
CA TRP A 112 21.73 -19.26 3.13
C TRP A 112 22.05 -17.90 2.53
N LEU A 113 21.24 -16.91 2.92
CA LEU A 113 21.52 -15.50 2.68
C LEU A 113 22.93 -15.15 3.15
N LYS A 114 23.69 -14.41 2.33
CA LYS A 114 25.02 -13.87 2.65
C LYS A 114 25.10 -12.39 2.32
N PHE A 115 25.94 -11.69 3.07
CA PHE A 115 26.20 -10.26 2.90
C PHE A 115 27.63 -9.91 3.26
N LEU A 116 28.21 -8.95 2.55
CA LEU A 116 29.56 -8.46 2.78
C LEU A 116 29.63 -7.57 4.02
N LEU A 117 30.68 -7.78 4.81
CA LEU A 117 31.07 -6.97 5.95
C LEU A 117 32.55 -6.60 5.83
N CYS A 118 32.91 -5.47 6.40
CA CYS A 118 34.27 -4.97 6.41
C CYS A 118 34.63 -4.45 7.80
N GLU A 119 35.83 -4.80 8.27
CA GLU A 119 36.39 -4.27 9.52
C GLU A 119 37.87 -3.91 9.35
N GLU A 120 38.31 -2.88 10.06
CA GLU A 120 39.72 -2.49 10.12
C GLU A 120 40.23 -2.67 11.54
N LYS A 121 41.27 -3.50 11.70
CA LYS A 121 41.84 -3.86 13.01
C LYS A 121 43.36 -3.99 12.92
N PRO A 122 44.08 -3.82 14.05
CA PRO A 122 45.49 -4.21 14.10
C PRO A 122 45.67 -5.68 13.71
N ALA A 123 46.71 -5.99 12.94
CA ALA A 123 46.97 -7.33 12.42
C ALA A 123 46.95 -8.44 13.49
N ALA A 124 47.46 -8.15 14.69
CA ALA A 124 47.42 -9.08 15.83
C ALA A 124 45.98 -9.50 16.20
N GLY A 125 45.00 -8.61 16.04
CA GLY A 125 43.59 -8.89 16.32
C GLY A 125 42.90 -9.76 15.26
N LEU A 126 43.53 -9.97 14.10
CA LEU A 126 42.95 -10.73 12.99
C LEU A 126 43.53 -12.15 12.83
N GLN A 127 44.62 -12.48 13.53
CA GLN A 127 45.28 -13.78 13.41
C GLN A 127 44.33 -14.96 13.69
N ALA A 128 43.43 -14.80 14.66
CA ALA A 128 42.47 -15.84 15.05
C ALA A 128 41.36 -16.09 14.02
N VAL A 129 41.08 -15.11 13.16
CA VAL A 129 39.96 -15.13 12.20
C VAL A 129 40.43 -15.19 10.73
N ALA A 130 41.74 -15.09 10.49
CA ALA A 130 42.32 -15.12 9.15
C ALA A 130 42.05 -16.45 8.40
N GLY A 131 41.91 -17.56 9.13
CA GLY A 131 41.56 -18.88 8.57
C GLY A 131 40.07 -19.23 8.67
N ASP A 132 39.24 -18.29 9.13
CA ASP A 132 37.78 -18.49 9.18
C ASP A 132 37.23 -18.57 7.75
N LYS A 133 36.30 -19.51 7.49
CA LYS A 133 35.65 -19.68 6.18
C LYS A 133 34.95 -18.41 5.68
N SER A 134 34.48 -17.56 6.61
CA SER A 134 33.83 -16.29 6.31
C SER A 134 34.80 -15.25 5.77
N THR A 135 36.09 -15.35 6.08
CA THR A 135 37.12 -14.39 5.66
C THR A 135 37.39 -14.54 4.18
N LEU A 136 36.95 -13.54 3.42
CA LEU A 136 37.13 -13.46 1.97
C LEU A 136 38.52 -12.96 1.61
N GLY A 137 39.08 -12.04 2.40
CA GLY A 137 40.45 -11.59 2.23
C GLY A 137 40.91 -10.61 3.30
N LEU A 138 42.23 -10.46 3.37
CA LEU A 138 42.92 -9.51 4.24
C LEU A 138 43.73 -8.56 3.38
N TYR A 139 43.67 -7.27 3.69
CA TYR A 139 44.22 -6.23 2.83
C TYR A 139 44.87 -5.12 3.65
N ARG A 140 45.82 -4.42 3.04
CA ARG A 140 46.33 -3.13 3.52
C ARG A 140 46.29 -2.12 2.39
N PHE A 141 46.25 -0.84 2.74
CA PHE A 141 46.56 0.21 1.78
C PHE A 141 48.08 0.47 1.76
N ALA A 142 48.59 0.94 0.62
CA ALA A 142 49.96 1.46 0.57
C ALA A 142 50.04 2.83 1.30
N ALA A 143 51.26 3.25 1.61
CA ALA A 143 51.49 4.48 2.40
C ALA A 143 51.07 5.76 1.66
N ASP A 144 51.04 5.72 0.33
CA ASP A 144 50.36 6.66 -0.54
C ASP A 144 48.86 6.34 -0.53
N GLY A 145 48.11 7.09 0.28
CA GLY A 145 46.74 6.75 0.70
C GLY A 145 45.68 6.52 -0.39
N ASP A 146 45.99 6.73 -1.67
CA ASP A 146 45.06 6.58 -2.81
C ASP A 146 45.27 5.27 -3.61
N ALA A 147 46.30 4.47 -3.29
CA ALA A 147 46.60 3.23 -4.01
C ALA A 147 45.56 2.13 -3.79
N ALA A 148 45.49 1.20 -4.75
CA ALA A 148 44.65 0.00 -4.65
C ALA A 148 45.01 -0.85 -3.42
N PRO A 149 44.04 -1.57 -2.82
CA PRO A 149 44.31 -2.46 -1.70
C PRO A 149 45.27 -3.58 -2.10
N ILE A 150 46.15 -3.96 -1.18
CA ILE A 150 47.17 -5.01 -1.37
C ILE A 150 46.78 -6.20 -0.48
N PRO A 151 46.51 -7.38 -1.05
CA PRO A 151 46.25 -8.59 -0.27
C PRO A 151 47.44 -8.97 0.63
N VAL A 152 47.15 -9.45 1.83
CA VAL A 152 48.14 -9.94 2.80
C VAL A 152 47.75 -11.31 3.32
N ASP A 153 48.73 -12.08 3.80
CA ASP A 153 48.53 -13.42 4.35
C ASP A 153 48.76 -13.47 5.87
N THR A 154 48.57 -14.65 6.45
CA THR A 154 48.77 -14.87 7.89
C THR A 154 50.23 -14.66 8.33
N ALA A 155 51.21 -14.91 7.44
CA ALA A 155 52.61 -14.65 7.72
C ALA A 155 52.89 -13.15 7.84
N TYR A 156 52.25 -12.33 6.99
CA TYR A 156 52.30 -10.88 7.08
C TYR A 156 51.72 -10.38 8.41
N LEU A 157 50.56 -10.90 8.83
CA LEU A 157 49.94 -10.50 10.10
C LEU A 157 50.84 -10.78 11.30
N ALA A 158 51.59 -11.88 11.27
CA ALA A 158 52.54 -12.24 12.32
C ALA A 158 53.76 -11.31 12.33
N ALA A 159 54.22 -10.88 11.16
CA ALA A 159 55.36 -9.98 11.01
C ALA A 159 55.03 -8.51 11.37
N HIS A 160 53.77 -8.08 11.20
CA HIS A 160 53.35 -6.67 11.37
C HIS A 160 52.19 -6.50 12.37
N PRO A 161 52.31 -6.96 13.63
CA PRO A 161 51.18 -7.11 14.56
C PRO A 161 50.42 -5.82 14.88
N GLN A 162 51.02 -4.65 14.68
CA GLN A 162 50.44 -3.34 15.00
C GLN A 162 49.89 -2.61 13.76
N GLU A 163 50.14 -3.11 12.55
CA GLU A 163 49.65 -2.47 11.33
C GLU A 163 48.14 -2.64 11.22
N ALA A 164 47.44 -1.60 10.77
CA ALA A 164 46.01 -1.66 10.50
C ALA A 164 45.77 -2.48 9.23
N ILE A 165 44.99 -3.54 9.36
CA ILE A 165 44.63 -4.46 8.29
C ILE A 165 43.11 -4.44 8.15
N ILE A 166 42.68 -4.43 6.90
CA ILE A 166 41.28 -4.51 6.50
C ILE A 166 40.95 -5.97 6.28
N ARG A 167 39.94 -6.46 6.97
CA ARG A 167 39.33 -7.77 6.73
C ARG A 167 38.00 -7.55 6.03
N VAL A 168 37.88 -8.14 4.85
CA VAL A 168 36.57 -8.30 4.20
C VAL A 168 36.13 -9.73 4.39
N TYR A 169 34.89 -9.91 4.84
CA TYR A 169 34.32 -11.21 5.18
C TYR A 169 32.81 -11.18 4.89
N TYR A 170 32.15 -12.33 4.91
CA TYR A 170 30.68 -12.38 4.80
C TYR A 170 30.02 -12.72 6.12
N GLY A 171 28.90 -12.07 6.40
CA GLY A 171 27.89 -12.55 7.34
C GLY A 171 26.90 -13.48 6.65
N GLU A 172 26.20 -14.30 7.42
CA GLU A 172 25.18 -15.23 6.89
C GLU A 172 23.94 -15.26 7.78
N SER A 173 22.78 -15.55 7.19
CA SER A 173 21.53 -15.81 7.90
C SER A 173 20.94 -17.14 7.47
N ARG A 174 20.90 -18.10 8.39
CA ARG A 174 20.29 -19.42 8.17
C ARG A 174 18.77 -19.40 8.00
N TYR A 175 18.14 -18.26 8.28
CA TYR A 175 16.70 -18.09 8.28
C TYR A 175 16.16 -17.55 6.95
N TYR A 176 17.05 -17.26 5.99
CA TYR A 176 16.68 -16.82 4.65
C TYR A 176 17.69 -17.34 3.60
N VAL A 177 17.55 -16.94 2.34
CA VAL A 177 18.27 -17.54 1.20
C VAL A 177 18.99 -16.52 0.32
N ASP A 178 19.96 -16.99 -0.45
CA ASP A 178 20.67 -16.21 -1.46
C ASP A 178 19.92 -16.20 -2.81
N ASN A 179 19.02 -15.24 -2.99
CA ASN A 179 18.23 -15.09 -4.21
C ASN A 179 19.04 -14.65 -5.45
N MET A 180 20.34 -14.34 -5.32
CA MET A 180 21.21 -14.10 -6.49
C MET A 180 21.75 -15.40 -7.09
N SER A 181 21.66 -16.54 -6.37
CA SER A 181 22.17 -17.82 -6.85
C SER A 181 21.13 -18.58 -7.67
N SER A 182 21.49 -18.93 -8.90
CA SER A 182 20.70 -19.77 -9.80
C SER A 182 20.26 -21.09 -9.15
N ARG A 183 21.13 -21.72 -8.35
CA ARG A 183 20.87 -23.01 -7.68
C ARG A 183 19.82 -22.88 -6.56
N VAL A 184 19.80 -21.74 -5.88
CA VAL A 184 18.83 -21.47 -4.81
C VAL A 184 17.43 -21.34 -5.40
N THR A 185 17.28 -20.58 -6.50
CA THR A 185 15.99 -20.48 -7.21
C THR A 185 15.52 -21.82 -7.74
N ASP A 186 16.41 -22.67 -8.27
CA ASP A 186 16.04 -24.03 -8.72
C ASP A 186 15.49 -24.88 -7.57
N ALA A 187 16.10 -24.76 -6.38
CA ALA A 187 15.59 -25.41 -5.17
C ALA A 187 14.24 -24.83 -4.70
N PHE A 188 14.00 -23.54 -4.91
CA PHE A 188 12.72 -22.89 -4.58
C PHE A 188 11.60 -23.35 -5.52
N ILE A 189 11.86 -23.40 -6.84
CA ILE A 189 10.92 -23.94 -7.84
C ILE A 189 10.52 -25.38 -7.48
N GLU A 190 11.49 -26.24 -7.15
CA GLU A 190 11.21 -27.62 -6.73
C GLU A 190 10.40 -27.68 -5.43
N ALA A 191 10.70 -26.82 -4.45
CA ALA A 191 10.11 -26.86 -3.12
C ALA A 191 8.67 -26.31 -3.05
N SER A 192 8.31 -25.39 -3.96
CA SER A 192 7.03 -24.68 -3.98
C SER A 192 6.27 -24.89 -5.29
N TYR A 193 6.81 -24.45 -6.42
CA TYR A 193 6.13 -24.42 -7.71
C TYR A 193 5.80 -25.82 -8.26
N GLU A 194 6.76 -26.75 -8.23
CA GLU A 194 6.54 -28.14 -8.66
C GLU A 194 5.60 -28.90 -7.70
N ASP A 195 5.58 -28.57 -6.41
CA ASP A 195 4.65 -29.15 -5.45
C ASP A 195 3.20 -28.69 -5.72
N TYR A 196 3.00 -27.39 -6.02
CA TYR A 196 1.72 -26.87 -6.50
C TYR A 196 1.29 -27.55 -7.79
N LYS A 197 2.17 -27.66 -8.78
CA LYS A 197 1.88 -28.33 -10.05
C LYS A 197 1.49 -29.80 -9.83
N LYS A 198 2.15 -30.49 -8.91
CA LYS A 198 1.82 -31.88 -8.57
C LYS A 198 0.44 -32.03 -7.91
N LYS A 199 0.05 -31.08 -7.04
CA LYS A 199 -1.18 -31.17 -6.21
C LYS A 199 -2.40 -30.52 -6.85
N ALA A 200 -2.21 -29.47 -7.63
CA ALA A 200 -3.24 -28.60 -8.19
C ALA A 200 -3.02 -28.27 -9.68
N GLY A 201 -2.09 -28.95 -10.36
CA GLY A 201 -1.75 -28.68 -11.77
C GLY A 201 -2.89 -28.86 -12.76
N ASP A 202 -3.94 -29.61 -12.40
CA ASP A 202 -5.14 -29.73 -13.22
C ASP A 202 -5.99 -28.45 -13.28
N LEU A 203 -5.74 -27.51 -12.36
CA LEU A 203 -6.36 -26.18 -12.30
C LEU A 203 -5.63 -25.13 -13.17
N PHE A 204 -4.41 -25.44 -13.63
CA PHE A 204 -3.59 -24.53 -14.43
C PHE A 204 -4.26 -24.30 -15.80
N GLY A 205 -4.40 -23.04 -16.20
CA GLY A 205 -5.18 -22.66 -17.38
C GLY A 205 -6.69 -22.96 -17.26
N LYS A 206 -7.17 -23.39 -16.08
CA LYS A 206 -8.59 -23.66 -15.76
C LYS A 206 -9.03 -22.93 -14.50
N GLY A 207 -8.57 -21.69 -14.32
CA GLY A 207 -8.98 -20.80 -13.23
C GLY A 207 -7.87 -20.36 -12.29
N LEU A 208 -6.81 -21.16 -12.14
CA LEU A 208 -5.59 -20.66 -11.53
C LEU A 208 -4.86 -19.79 -12.57
N PHE A 209 -4.79 -18.50 -12.28
CA PHE A 209 -4.34 -17.47 -13.21
C PHE A 209 -2.85 -17.19 -13.12
N GLY A 210 -2.30 -17.18 -11.91
CA GLY A 210 -0.91 -16.77 -11.72
C GLY A 210 -0.34 -17.08 -10.35
N VAL A 211 0.91 -16.67 -10.19
CA VAL A 211 1.69 -16.77 -8.96
C VAL A 211 2.16 -15.37 -8.57
N PHE A 212 1.98 -15.03 -7.29
CA PHE A 212 2.49 -13.81 -6.66
C PHE A 212 3.79 -14.13 -5.90
N SER A 213 4.79 -13.28 -6.05
CA SER A 213 6.07 -13.34 -5.33
C SER A 213 6.26 -12.05 -4.52
N ASP A 214 6.30 -12.19 -3.20
CA ASP A 214 6.22 -11.09 -2.23
C ASP A 214 7.61 -10.72 -1.69
N GLU A 215 8.05 -9.49 -1.95
CA GLU A 215 9.31 -8.92 -1.48
C GLU A 215 10.58 -9.81 -1.59
N PRO A 216 10.83 -10.59 -2.68
CA PRO A 216 12.14 -11.20 -2.86
C PRO A 216 13.24 -10.15 -2.72
N GLN A 217 14.21 -10.51 -1.89
CA GLN A 217 15.27 -9.60 -1.48
C GLN A 217 16.63 -10.28 -1.49
N THR A 218 17.65 -9.45 -1.60
CA THR A 218 19.06 -9.84 -1.45
C THR A 218 19.46 -9.70 0.02
N ALA A 219 20.07 -8.60 0.45
CA ALA A 219 20.56 -8.45 1.83
C ALA A 219 19.99 -7.19 2.51
N ARG A 220 18.72 -7.25 2.95
CA ARG A 220 18.08 -6.17 3.72
C ARG A 220 19.00 -5.76 4.88
N TYR A 221 19.42 -4.49 4.88
CA TYR A 221 20.34 -3.86 5.84
C TYR A 221 21.85 -4.09 5.68
N ALA A 222 22.33 -4.79 4.64
CA ALA A 222 23.76 -5.00 4.40
C ALA A 222 24.13 -4.96 2.92
N THR A 223 25.43 -5.06 2.59
CA THR A 223 25.87 -5.13 1.19
C THR A 223 25.66 -6.57 0.68
N PRO A 224 24.91 -6.82 -0.41
CA PRO A 224 24.65 -8.17 -0.90
C PRO A 224 25.91 -8.97 -1.22
N TRP A 225 25.86 -10.30 -1.01
CA TRP A 225 26.93 -11.21 -1.41
C TRP A 225 26.36 -12.56 -1.87
N SER A 226 26.96 -13.13 -2.91
CA SER A 226 26.77 -14.53 -3.28
C SER A 226 28.13 -15.19 -3.47
N ILE A 227 28.22 -16.47 -3.11
CA ILE A 227 29.42 -17.28 -3.30
C ILE A 227 29.77 -17.50 -4.77
N ASP A 228 28.80 -17.32 -5.67
CA ASP A 228 28.98 -17.48 -7.11
C ASP A 228 29.68 -16.24 -7.73
N LEU A 229 29.68 -15.09 -7.04
CA LEU A 229 30.17 -13.81 -7.59
C LEU A 229 31.65 -13.82 -8.00
N PRO A 230 32.61 -14.35 -7.23
CA PRO A 230 34.03 -14.27 -7.63
C PRO A 230 34.33 -14.93 -8.97
N GLU A 231 33.75 -16.11 -9.23
CA GLU A 231 33.94 -16.83 -10.50
C GLU A 231 33.23 -16.12 -11.66
N LEU A 232 31.97 -15.73 -11.46
CA LEU A 232 31.18 -15.01 -12.47
C LEU A 232 31.83 -13.66 -12.84
N PHE A 233 32.35 -12.95 -11.84
CA PHE A 233 33.01 -11.66 -12.02
C PHE A 233 34.30 -11.79 -12.83
N GLN A 234 35.16 -12.74 -12.46
CA GLN A 234 36.41 -12.99 -13.18
C GLN A 234 36.13 -13.42 -14.63
N ALA A 235 35.12 -14.25 -14.85
CA ALA A 235 34.72 -14.70 -16.19
C ALA A 235 34.23 -13.54 -17.07
N ARG A 236 33.48 -12.59 -16.49
CA ARG A 236 32.89 -11.46 -17.22
C ARG A 236 33.89 -10.32 -17.49
N TYR A 237 34.64 -9.90 -16.48
CA TYR A 237 35.46 -8.68 -16.55
C TYR A 237 36.96 -8.95 -16.71
N GLY A 238 37.40 -10.20 -16.58
CA GLY A 238 38.79 -10.59 -16.83
C GLY A 238 39.77 -10.23 -15.71
N TYR A 239 39.30 -9.77 -14.54
CA TYR A 239 40.13 -9.50 -13.36
C TYR A 239 39.47 -9.99 -12.07
N SER A 240 40.29 -10.16 -11.03
CA SER A 240 39.86 -10.79 -9.78
C SER A 240 39.13 -9.81 -8.88
N LEU A 241 37.87 -10.13 -8.56
CA LEU A 241 37.10 -9.43 -7.53
C LEU A 241 37.80 -9.48 -6.17
N MET A 242 38.39 -10.63 -5.85
CA MET A 242 39.05 -10.89 -4.56
C MET A 242 40.33 -10.08 -4.36
N GLU A 243 40.96 -9.57 -5.42
CA GLU A 243 42.15 -8.71 -5.27
C GLU A 243 41.80 -7.28 -4.90
N LYS A 244 40.58 -6.83 -5.21
CA LYS A 244 40.15 -5.43 -5.09
C LYS A 244 38.99 -5.22 -4.11
N LEU A 245 38.52 -6.26 -3.43
CA LEU A 245 37.27 -6.26 -2.66
C LEU A 245 37.08 -5.09 -1.67
N PRO A 246 38.12 -4.57 -0.96
CA PRO A 246 37.95 -3.38 -0.11
C PRO A 246 37.42 -2.14 -0.84
N ALA A 247 37.60 -2.03 -2.17
CA ALA A 247 37.11 -0.88 -2.92
C ALA A 247 35.57 -0.79 -2.97
N VAL A 248 34.85 -1.85 -2.56
CA VAL A 248 33.41 -1.78 -2.27
C VAL A 248 33.13 -0.78 -1.15
N PHE A 249 33.97 -0.74 -0.11
CA PHE A 249 33.77 0.06 1.10
C PHE A 249 34.63 1.32 1.18
N TYR A 250 35.72 1.38 0.41
CA TYR A 250 36.69 2.48 0.44
C TYR A 250 36.84 3.14 -0.93
N GLU A 251 36.92 4.47 -0.94
CA GLU A 251 37.05 5.29 -2.15
C GLU A 251 38.53 5.43 -2.56
N LYS A 252 39.19 4.30 -2.83
CA LYS A 252 40.62 4.23 -3.18
C LYS A 252 40.88 3.34 -4.40
N GLY A 253 41.93 3.64 -5.16
CA GLY A 253 42.22 2.95 -6.42
C GLY A 253 41.05 3.04 -7.41
N ASP A 254 40.80 1.95 -8.15
CA ASP A 254 39.74 1.86 -9.17
C ASP A 254 38.34 1.55 -8.59
N TYR A 255 38.02 2.07 -7.40
CA TYR A 255 36.77 1.72 -6.70
C TYR A 255 35.52 1.97 -7.54
N GLN A 256 35.51 3.04 -8.34
CA GLN A 256 34.38 3.42 -9.18
C GLN A 256 34.09 2.34 -10.22
N LYS A 257 35.14 1.82 -10.87
CA LYS A 257 35.03 0.72 -11.84
C LYS A 257 34.60 -0.57 -11.17
N LEU A 258 35.20 -0.91 -10.02
CA LEU A 258 34.85 -2.13 -9.29
C LEU A 258 33.38 -2.13 -8.87
N ARG A 259 32.89 -1.03 -8.28
CA ARG A 259 31.49 -0.91 -7.84
C ARG A 259 30.55 -1.00 -9.03
N TYR A 260 30.83 -0.26 -10.11
CA TYR A 260 30.04 -0.31 -11.34
C TYR A 260 29.92 -1.76 -11.88
N ASP A 261 31.04 -2.45 -12.04
CA ASP A 261 31.07 -3.83 -12.56
C ASP A 261 30.36 -4.82 -11.63
N LEU A 262 30.59 -4.70 -10.32
CA LEU A 262 30.08 -5.62 -9.31
C LEU A 262 28.56 -5.51 -9.21
N PHE A 263 28.02 -4.30 -9.07
CA PHE A 263 26.59 -4.11 -8.95
C PHE A 263 25.86 -4.37 -10.27
N THR A 264 26.49 -4.12 -11.42
CA THR A 264 25.96 -4.57 -12.72
C THR A 264 25.81 -6.10 -12.75
N LEU A 265 26.83 -6.84 -12.31
CA LEU A 265 26.75 -8.31 -12.26
C LEU A 265 25.72 -8.79 -11.22
N MET A 266 25.64 -8.15 -10.06
CA MET A 266 24.63 -8.50 -9.04
C MET A 266 23.20 -8.28 -9.55
N GLN A 267 22.94 -7.16 -10.25
CA GLN A 267 21.63 -6.89 -10.88
C GLN A 267 21.27 -7.99 -11.88
N GLU A 268 22.22 -8.37 -12.75
CA GLU A 268 22.02 -9.44 -13.72
C GLU A 268 21.75 -10.78 -13.04
N CYS A 269 22.49 -11.12 -11.98
CA CYS A 269 22.25 -12.34 -11.20
C CYS A 269 20.85 -12.33 -10.61
N PHE A 270 20.46 -11.30 -9.87
CA PHE A 270 19.13 -11.26 -9.26
C PHE A 270 18.01 -11.28 -10.31
N THR A 271 18.15 -10.50 -11.39
CA THR A 271 17.17 -10.45 -12.47
C THR A 271 17.05 -11.79 -13.22
N ASN A 272 18.17 -12.36 -13.66
CA ASN A 272 18.16 -13.56 -14.51
C ASN A 272 18.00 -14.85 -13.72
N HIS A 273 18.62 -14.95 -12.54
CA HIS A 273 18.57 -16.16 -11.73
C HIS A 273 17.30 -16.26 -10.89
N TYR A 274 16.61 -15.15 -10.60
CA TYR A 274 15.34 -15.15 -9.88
C TYR A 274 14.16 -14.83 -10.81
N ALA A 275 13.96 -13.55 -11.16
CA ALA A 275 12.74 -13.10 -11.85
C ALA A 275 12.51 -13.82 -13.18
N LYS A 276 13.53 -13.84 -14.04
CA LYS A 276 13.42 -14.47 -15.36
C LYS A 276 13.12 -15.96 -15.26
N LYS A 277 13.78 -16.69 -14.34
CA LYS A 277 13.55 -18.12 -14.16
C LYS A 277 12.12 -18.44 -13.72
N LEU A 278 11.61 -17.69 -12.73
CA LEU A 278 10.24 -17.89 -12.23
C LEU A 278 9.22 -17.51 -13.31
N CYS A 279 9.45 -16.40 -14.03
CA CYS A 279 8.61 -15.99 -15.15
C CYS A 279 8.58 -17.05 -16.27
N ASP A 280 9.75 -17.52 -16.71
CA ASP A 280 9.86 -18.56 -17.74
C ASP A 280 9.13 -19.85 -17.30
N TRP A 281 9.25 -20.25 -16.04
CA TRP A 281 8.53 -21.41 -15.51
C TRP A 281 7.01 -21.17 -15.51
N CYS A 282 6.55 -20.02 -15.04
CA CYS A 282 5.13 -19.66 -15.02
C CYS A 282 4.53 -19.66 -16.43
N GLU A 283 5.18 -19.01 -17.40
CA GLU A 283 4.71 -18.95 -18.79
C GLU A 283 4.65 -20.34 -19.44
N GLN A 284 5.66 -21.18 -19.23
CA GLN A 284 5.68 -22.57 -19.72
C GLN A 284 4.54 -23.43 -19.14
N ASN A 285 3.99 -23.02 -18.00
CA ASN A 285 2.88 -23.69 -17.31
C ASN A 285 1.54 -22.95 -17.44
N GLY A 286 1.46 -21.90 -18.27
CA GLY A 286 0.24 -21.14 -18.53
C GLY A 286 -0.23 -20.26 -17.37
N LEU A 287 0.70 -19.76 -16.56
CA LEU A 287 0.47 -18.87 -15.43
C LEU A 287 1.10 -17.50 -15.66
N ALA A 288 0.48 -16.45 -15.13
CA ALA A 288 1.11 -15.13 -15.01
C ALA A 288 2.05 -15.08 -13.81
N PHE A 289 3.23 -14.49 -13.97
CA PHE A 289 4.14 -14.15 -12.87
C PHE A 289 3.97 -12.67 -12.49
N MET A 290 3.69 -12.42 -11.21
CA MET A 290 3.45 -11.08 -10.66
C MET A 290 3.99 -10.96 -9.24
N GLY A 291 4.06 -9.73 -8.72
CA GLY A 291 4.72 -9.43 -7.45
C GLY A 291 5.50 -8.11 -7.51
N HIS A 292 6.38 -7.89 -6.55
CA HIS A 292 7.28 -6.73 -6.48
C HIS A 292 8.54 -7.08 -5.69
N THR A 293 9.53 -6.19 -5.67
CA THR A 293 10.76 -6.37 -4.89
C THR A 293 10.66 -5.63 -3.55
N CYS A 294 11.60 -5.87 -2.63
CA CYS A 294 11.63 -5.18 -1.33
C CYS A 294 12.33 -3.80 -1.42
N LEU A 295 11.71 -2.76 -0.84
CA LEU A 295 12.26 -1.39 -0.66
C LEU A 295 12.72 -0.70 -1.96
N GLU A 296 11.75 -0.31 -2.76
CA GLU A 296 11.92 0.17 -4.15
C GLU A 296 11.96 1.71 -4.26
N ASP A 297 11.81 2.40 -3.14
CA ASP A 297 11.43 3.82 -3.02
C ASP A 297 12.60 4.79 -2.98
N ASN A 298 13.84 4.31 -2.81
CA ASN A 298 15.05 5.13 -2.88
C ASN A 298 16.27 4.31 -3.33
N PHE A 299 17.29 4.98 -3.89
CA PHE A 299 18.48 4.29 -4.40
C PHE A 299 19.27 3.52 -3.33
N TYR A 300 19.37 4.04 -2.11
CA TYR A 300 20.20 3.43 -1.07
C TYR A 300 19.64 2.09 -0.60
N ASP A 301 18.31 2.00 -0.45
CA ASP A 301 17.64 0.76 -0.08
C ASP A 301 17.57 -0.22 -1.25
N GLN A 302 17.30 0.26 -2.47
CA GLN A 302 17.36 -0.56 -3.67
C GLN A 302 18.71 -1.29 -3.78
N ILE A 303 19.85 -0.60 -3.63
CA ILE A 303 21.18 -1.22 -3.74
C ILE A 303 21.35 -2.44 -2.81
N ARG A 304 20.75 -2.40 -1.62
CA ARG A 304 20.88 -3.44 -0.60
C ARG A 304 19.81 -4.52 -0.70
N CYS A 305 18.64 -4.21 -1.25
CA CYS A 305 17.48 -5.09 -1.25
C CYS A 305 17.22 -5.71 -2.63
N ALA A 306 17.30 -4.91 -3.70
CA ALA A 306 16.96 -5.30 -5.07
C ALA A 306 18.06 -5.03 -6.12
N ILE A 307 19.17 -4.39 -5.72
CA ILE A 307 20.26 -3.80 -6.53
C ILE A 307 19.81 -2.68 -7.49
N GLY A 308 18.72 -2.91 -8.22
CA GLY A 308 18.00 -1.96 -9.08
C GLY A 308 16.83 -2.68 -9.75
N THR A 309 15.65 -2.06 -9.75
CA THR A 309 14.37 -2.78 -9.97
C THR A 309 13.88 -2.81 -11.41
N MET A 310 14.25 -1.82 -12.24
CA MET A 310 13.67 -1.67 -13.59
C MET A 310 13.89 -2.90 -14.50
N PRO A 311 15.09 -3.49 -14.61
CA PRO A 311 15.28 -4.73 -15.37
C PRO A 311 14.50 -5.93 -14.81
N PHE A 312 14.31 -6.00 -13.48
CA PHE A 312 13.51 -7.04 -12.83
C PHE A 312 12.06 -7.01 -13.34
N TYR A 313 11.44 -5.82 -13.41
CA TYR A 313 10.07 -5.66 -13.91
C TYR A 313 9.88 -6.11 -15.36
N ALA A 314 10.92 -6.02 -16.20
CA ALA A 314 10.85 -6.48 -17.59
C ALA A 314 10.59 -7.99 -17.68
N HIS A 315 11.03 -8.75 -16.67
CA HIS A 315 10.88 -10.19 -16.53
C HIS A 315 9.69 -10.60 -15.65
N MET A 316 8.61 -9.81 -15.66
CA MET A 316 7.33 -10.16 -15.05
C MET A 316 6.21 -10.11 -16.08
N THR A 317 5.21 -10.98 -15.95
CA THR A 317 3.99 -10.93 -16.78
C THR A 317 3.15 -9.71 -16.39
N ILE A 318 3.00 -9.49 -15.08
CA ILE A 318 2.34 -8.32 -14.49
C ILE A 318 3.31 -7.75 -13.43
N PRO A 319 4.16 -6.77 -13.79
CA PRO A 319 5.05 -6.17 -12.80
C PRO A 319 4.25 -5.37 -11.79
N GLY A 320 4.73 -5.32 -10.56
CA GLY A 320 4.10 -4.55 -9.51
C GLY A 320 5.09 -3.88 -8.57
N ILE A 321 4.53 -3.11 -7.66
CA ILE A 321 5.18 -2.39 -6.55
C ILE A 321 4.31 -2.53 -5.29
N ASP A 322 4.79 -2.07 -4.14
CA ASP A 322 3.98 -1.88 -2.94
C ASP A 322 3.92 -0.42 -2.46
N TRP A 323 2.76 -0.03 -1.94
CA TRP A 323 2.55 1.25 -1.26
C TRP A 323 1.45 1.16 -0.22
N LEU A 324 1.83 0.90 1.03
CA LEU A 324 0.89 0.44 2.05
C LEU A 324 0.25 1.56 2.89
N SER A 325 0.90 2.72 3.05
CA SER A 325 0.50 3.73 4.06
C SER A 325 -0.21 4.97 3.50
N ARG A 326 -0.79 5.80 4.38
CA ARG A 326 -1.41 7.10 4.03
C ARG A 326 -0.41 8.26 3.99
N ILE A 327 0.89 8.01 4.16
CA ILE A 327 1.95 9.05 4.18
C ILE A 327 3.06 8.77 3.18
N GLY A 328 3.81 9.82 2.84
CA GLY A 328 5.14 9.70 2.22
C GLY A 328 5.13 9.46 0.71
N LEU A 329 4.08 9.84 -0.02
CA LEU A 329 3.89 9.56 -1.46
C LEU A 329 5.20 9.62 -2.27
N CYS A 330 5.70 8.47 -2.74
CA CYS A 330 6.91 8.38 -3.57
C CYS A 330 6.56 8.14 -5.04
N ASN A 331 6.75 9.17 -5.88
CA ASN A 331 6.47 9.08 -7.31
C ASN A 331 7.49 8.18 -8.04
N MET A 332 8.71 8.04 -7.51
CA MET A 332 9.78 7.28 -8.15
C MET A 332 9.43 5.79 -8.24
N THR A 333 8.93 5.18 -7.16
CA THR A 333 8.48 3.78 -7.14
C THR A 333 7.52 3.48 -8.29
N ILE A 334 6.51 4.34 -8.47
CA ILE A 334 5.47 4.18 -9.51
C ILE A 334 6.04 4.38 -10.91
N LEU A 335 6.84 5.42 -11.11
CA LEU A 335 7.36 5.75 -12.43
C LEU A 335 8.37 4.73 -12.94
N GLN A 336 9.12 4.04 -12.06
CA GLN A 336 9.99 2.93 -12.45
C GLN A 336 9.19 1.82 -13.14
N VAL A 337 8.18 1.27 -12.44
CA VAL A 337 7.42 0.11 -12.94
C VAL A 337 6.56 0.46 -14.15
N THR A 338 5.93 1.64 -14.16
CA THR A 338 5.05 2.07 -15.26
C THR A 338 5.83 2.43 -16.53
N SER A 339 7.05 2.96 -16.39
CA SER A 339 7.96 3.18 -17.52
C SER A 339 8.36 1.88 -18.18
N VAL A 340 8.78 0.88 -17.39
CA VAL A 340 9.14 -0.44 -17.92
C VAL A 340 7.94 -1.12 -18.58
N ALA A 341 6.75 -1.05 -17.96
CA ALA A 341 5.54 -1.62 -18.54
C ALA A 341 5.21 -0.99 -19.90
N ALA A 342 5.27 0.33 -20.02
CA ALA A 342 5.04 1.03 -21.29
C ALA A 342 6.09 0.66 -22.35
N GLN A 343 7.37 0.61 -21.98
CA GLN A 343 8.50 0.29 -22.87
C GLN A 343 8.46 -1.16 -23.36
N THR A 344 7.97 -2.09 -22.53
CA THR A 344 7.91 -3.53 -22.84
C THR A 344 6.54 -4.01 -23.28
N GLY A 345 5.58 -3.09 -23.49
CA GLY A 345 4.23 -3.41 -23.99
C GLY A 345 3.33 -4.14 -23.00
N LYS A 346 3.64 -4.12 -21.70
CA LYS A 346 2.82 -4.77 -20.67
C LYS A 346 1.58 -3.94 -20.38
N LYS A 347 0.41 -4.58 -20.45
CA LYS A 347 -0.89 -3.92 -20.27
C LYS A 347 -1.28 -3.71 -18.81
N ARG A 348 -0.79 -4.56 -17.89
CA ARG A 348 -1.19 -4.56 -16.48
C ARG A 348 0.00 -4.21 -15.60
N VAL A 349 -0.21 -3.27 -14.69
CA VAL A 349 0.78 -2.82 -13.71
C VAL A 349 0.10 -2.79 -12.34
N LEU A 350 0.61 -3.60 -11.43
CA LEU A 350 0.02 -3.86 -10.13
C LEU A 350 0.61 -2.95 -9.06
N CYS A 351 -0.19 -2.58 -8.06
CA CYS A 351 0.34 -2.09 -6.79
C CYS A 351 -0.38 -2.80 -5.64
N GLU A 352 0.38 -3.39 -4.73
CA GLU A 352 -0.09 -3.73 -3.40
C GLU A 352 -0.32 -2.45 -2.59
N MET A 353 -1.49 -2.27 -2.00
CA MET A 353 -1.84 -1.01 -1.34
C MET A 353 -2.73 -1.19 -0.11
N TYR A 354 -2.67 -0.22 0.80
CA TYR A 354 -3.51 -0.08 2.01
C TYR A 354 -3.12 -0.86 3.26
N GLY A 355 -2.06 -1.68 3.23
CA GLY A 355 -1.70 -2.52 4.37
C GLY A 355 -1.33 -1.76 5.65
N CYS A 356 -0.87 -0.53 5.57
CA CYS A 356 -0.54 0.26 6.75
C CYS A 356 -1.56 1.38 6.96
N ALA A 357 -2.70 1.34 6.27
CA ALA A 357 -3.67 2.42 6.30
C ALA A 357 -4.30 2.62 7.67
N GLY A 358 -4.52 1.56 8.43
CA GLY A 358 -5.25 1.58 9.69
C GLY A 358 -6.77 1.47 9.51
N TRP A 359 -7.45 1.05 10.58
CA TRP A 359 -8.89 0.81 10.57
C TRP A 359 -9.74 2.04 10.23
N ASN A 360 -9.23 3.27 10.39
CA ASN A 360 -10.01 4.49 10.13
C ASN A 360 -9.99 4.96 8.66
N ILE A 361 -9.44 4.19 7.74
CA ILE A 361 -9.34 4.66 6.37
C ILE A 361 -10.74 4.87 5.75
N SER A 362 -10.95 6.06 5.17
CA SER A 362 -12.17 6.44 4.45
C SER A 362 -12.11 6.06 2.97
N MET A 363 -13.27 5.95 2.31
CA MET A 363 -13.33 5.69 0.86
C MET A 363 -12.66 6.79 0.03
N GLU A 364 -12.72 8.03 0.52
CA GLU A 364 -12.02 9.17 -0.09
C GLU A 364 -10.49 9.02 0.00
N GLU A 365 -9.96 8.57 1.14
CA GLU A 365 -8.52 8.28 1.28
C GLU A 365 -8.08 7.07 0.44
N LEU A 366 -8.90 6.00 0.37
CA LEU A 366 -8.65 4.88 -0.54
C LEU A 366 -8.56 5.37 -1.99
N LYS A 367 -9.53 6.19 -2.40
CA LYS A 367 -9.61 6.79 -3.73
C LYS A 367 -8.43 7.72 -3.99
N TRP A 368 -8.01 8.52 -3.02
CA TRP A 368 -6.84 9.40 -3.13
C TRP A 368 -5.56 8.63 -3.44
N ILE A 369 -5.21 7.63 -2.61
CA ILE A 369 -4.02 6.79 -2.80
C ILE A 369 -4.07 6.10 -4.16
N SER A 370 -5.20 5.49 -4.52
CA SER A 370 -5.34 4.79 -5.79
C SER A 370 -5.14 5.71 -6.99
N GLN A 371 -5.78 6.87 -7.00
CA GLN A 371 -5.78 7.73 -8.17
C GLN A 371 -4.47 8.46 -8.40
N TRP A 372 -3.76 8.80 -7.31
CA TRP A 372 -2.37 9.26 -7.39
C TRP A 372 -1.50 8.28 -8.16
N GLN A 373 -1.67 6.99 -7.90
CA GLN A 373 -0.94 5.95 -8.64
C GLN A 373 -1.50 5.75 -10.05
N ASN A 374 -2.83 5.83 -10.22
CA ASN A 374 -3.46 5.64 -11.51
C ASN A 374 -3.08 6.73 -12.52
N VAL A 375 -2.96 7.99 -12.08
CA VAL A 375 -2.55 9.12 -12.94
C VAL A 375 -1.07 9.01 -13.35
N LEU A 376 -0.30 8.17 -12.66
CA LEU A 376 1.09 7.83 -13.03
C LEU A 376 1.20 6.48 -13.77
N GLY A 377 0.11 5.75 -13.98
CA GLY A 377 0.05 4.58 -14.85
C GLY A 377 -0.24 3.23 -14.19
N ILE A 378 -0.33 3.14 -12.85
CA ILE A 378 -0.81 1.91 -12.19
C ILE A 378 -2.24 1.65 -12.61
N ASN A 379 -2.58 0.41 -12.95
CA ASN A 379 -3.92 0.06 -13.42
C ASN A 379 -4.46 -1.24 -12.82
N LEU A 380 -3.78 -1.84 -11.85
CA LEU A 380 -4.29 -2.98 -11.10
C LEU A 380 -4.05 -2.78 -9.61
N GLN A 381 -5.13 -2.70 -8.85
CA GLN A 381 -5.07 -2.59 -7.40
C GLN A 381 -5.04 -3.98 -6.78
N LEU A 382 -4.07 -4.21 -5.90
CA LEU A 382 -4.06 -5.34 -4.99
C LEU A 382 -4.28 -4.79 -3.58
N GLN A 383 -5.53 -4.89 -3.12
CA GLN A 383 -5.97 -4.29 -1.87
C GLN A 383 -5.51 -5.16 -0.70
N HIS A 384 -4.49 -4.69 0.02
CA HIS A 384 -3.98 -5.27 1.23
C HIS A 384 -4.71 -4.67 2.46
N LEU A 385 -5.41 -5.41 3.30
CA LEU A 385 -5.55 -6.87 3.36
C LEU A 385 -7.03 -7.25 3.38
N GLY A 386 -7.41 -8.40 2.84
CA GLY A 386 -8.59 -9.12 3.32
C GLY A 386 -8.14 -10.23 4.26
N LEU A 387 -8.71 -10.30 5.47
CA LEU A 387 -8.35 -11.34 6.44
C LEU A 387 -9.40 -12.46 6.41
N TYR A 388 -8.95 -13.72 6.33
CA TYR A 388 -9.83 -14.89 6.48
C TYR A 388 -10.61 -14.85 7.80
N SER A 389 -9.94 -14.43 8.88
CA SER A 389 -10.54 -14.14 10.18
C SER A 389 -9.76 -13.04 10.89
N LEU A 390 -10.46 -12.25 11.71
CA LEU A 390 -9.88 -11.28 12.64
C LEU A 390 -9.43 -11.87 13.99
N LYS A 391 -9.44 -13.20 14.17
CA LYS A 391 -9.07 -13.85 15.44
C LYS A 391 -7.68 -13.37 15.91
N GLY A 392 -7.51 -13.14 17.20
CA GLY A 392 -6.21 -12.89 17.81
C GLY A 392 -5.46 -11.71 17.21
N SER A 393 -4.14 -11.87 17.01
CA SER A 393 -3.26 -10.82 16.46
C SER A 393 -3.56 -10.37 15.04
N ARG A 394 -4.37 -11.11 14.28
CA ARG A 394 -4.66 -10.80 12.87
C ARG A 394 -5.36 -9.45 12.72
N LYS A 395 -6.23 -9.06 13.67
CA LYS A 395 -6.87 -7.73 13.65
C LYS A 395 -5.90 -6.54 13.86
N ARG A 396 -4.62 -6.82 14.16
CA ARG A 396 -3.53 -5.85 14.32
C ARG A 396 -2.43 -6.02 13.26
N GLU A 397 -2.51 -7.06 12.44
CA GLU A 397 -1.59 -7.32 11.34
C GLU A 397 -1.92 -6.36 10.20
N TYR A 398 -1.19 -5.24 10.16
CA TYR A 398 -1.24 -4.27 9.05
C TYR A 398 -2.71 -3.95 8.66
N PRO A 399 -3.51 -3.38 9.58
CA PRO A 399 -4.91 -3.06 9.32
C PRO A 399 -5.03 -1.93 8.28
N ALA A 400 -6.17 -1.77 7.59
CA ALA A 400 -7.45 -2.42 7.82
C ALA A 400 -7.63 -3.75 7.06
N SER A 401 -8.48 -4.63 7.60
CA SER A 401 -9.08 -5.70 6.77
C SER A 401 -10.15 -5.09 5.86
N LEU A 402 -9.87 -4.88 4.59
CA LEU A 402 -10.80 -4.41 3.55
C LEU A 402 -11.69 -5.56 3.06
N PHE A 403 -12.46 -6.13 3.99
CA PHE A 403 -13.25 -7.34 3.74
C PHE A 403 -14.59 -7.36 4.49
N PHE A 404 -15.33 -8.48 4.46
CA PHE A 404 -16.73 -8.55 4.94
C PHE A 404 -16.91 -8.17 6.42
N GLN A 405 -15.83 -8.14 7.20
CA GLN A 405 -15.85 -7.70 8.59
C GLN A 405 -16.03 -6.18 8.73
N GLN A 406 -15.98 -5.41 7.64
CA GLN A 406 -16.21 -3.97 7.64
C GLN A 406 -17.70 -3.63 7.65
N PRO A 407 -18.16 -2.66 8.49
CA PRO A 407 -19.56 -2.25 8.53
C PRO A 407 -20.11 -1.73 7.19
N TRP A 408 -19.23 -1.16 6.36
CA TRP A 408 -19.55 -0.55 5.07
C TRP A 408 -19.43 -1.50 3.88
N TRP A 409 -19.16 -2.80 4.10
CA TRP A 409 -18.91 -3.79 3.03
C TRP A 409 -19.99 -3.80 1.94
N GLY A 410 -21.26 -3.61 2.33
CA GLY A 410 -22.40 -3.59 1.39
C GLY A 410 -22.37 -2.47 0.36
N ASP A 411 -21.63 -1.38 0.61
CA ASP A 411 -21.48 -0.24 -0.30
C ASP A 411 -20.16 -0.29 -1.09
N TYR A 412 -19.26 -1.23 -0.78
CA TYR A 412 -17.91 -1.28 -1.35
C TYR A 412 -17.89 -1.53 -2.86
N ARG A 413 -18.98 -2.09 -3.40
CA ARG A 413 -19.14 -2.30 -4.83
C ARG A 413 -19.01 -1.01 -5.64
N VAL A 414 -19.49 0.12 -5.12
CA VAL A 414 -19.42 1.41 -5.82
C VAL A 414 -17.95 1.83 -6.03
N TYR A 415 -17.11 1.62 -5.03
CA TYR A 415 -15.65 1.84 -5.12
C TYR A 415 -15.03 0.91 -6.17
N ASN A 416 -15.31 -0.40 -6.09
CA ASN A 416 -14.70 -1.37 -6.99
C ASN A 416 -15.19 -1.23 -8.44
N ASP A 417 -16.45 -0.85 -8.66
CA ASP A 417 -16.98 -0.55 -10.00
C ASP A 417 -16.29 0.70 -10.61
N TYR A 418 -16.07 1.76 -9.82
CA TYR A 418 -15.34 2.95 -10.27
C TYR A 418 -13.95 2.58 -10.81
N PHE A 419 -13.18 1.84 -10.03
CA PHE A 419 -11.81 1.47 -10.40
C PHE A 419 -11.73 0.37 -11.44
N ALA A 420 -12.74 -0.50 -11.56
CA ALA A 420 -12.83 -1.42 -12.68
C ALA A 420 -12.89 -0.70 -14.03
N ARG A 421 -13.69 0.38 -14.12
CA ARG A 421 -13.83 1.15 -15.36
C ARG A 421 -12.55 1.91 -15.69
N LEU A 422 -11.96 2.56 -14.68
CA LEU A 422 -10.70 3.27 -14.83
C LEU A 422 -9.54 2.32 -15.19
N SER A 423 -9.45 1.16 -14.54
CA SER A 423 -8.45 0.12 -14.81
C SER A 423 -8.52 -0.37 -16.25
N LYS A 424 -9.73 -0.71 -16.75
CA LYS A 424 -9.90 -1.13 -18.15
C LYS A 424 -9.45 -0.04 -19.12
N LEU A 425 -9.88 1.20 -18.88
CA LEU A 425 -9.50 2.35 -19.70
C LEU A 425 -7.97 2.56 -19.72
N LEU A 426 -7.29 2.47 -18.57
CA LEU A 426 -5.83 2.61 -18.50
C LEU A 426 -5.08 1.43 -19.13
N SER A 427 -5.60 0.21 -18.99
CA SER A 427 -4.98 -1.02 -19.49
C SER A 427 -5.04 -1.15 -21.01
N GLU A 428 -6.16 -0.72 -21.61
CA GLU A 428 -6.40 -0.87 -23.05
C GLU A 428 -6.08 0.41 -23.85
N SER A 429 -5.50 1.42 -23.21
CA SER A 429 -5.07 2.65 -23.87
C SER A 429 -3.55 2.74 -24.01
N ARG A 430 -3.10 3.48 -25.02
CA ARG A 430 -1.67 3.73 -25.28
C ARG A 430 -1.22 5.05 -24.64
N PRO A 431 -0.12 5.07 -23.88
CA PRO A 431 0.47 6.32 -23.37
C PRO A 431 1.12 7.15 -24.47
N GLU A 432 1.23 8.46 -24.25
CA GLU A 432 1.81 9.42 -25.22
C GLU A 432 3.00 10.23 -24.67
N ALA A 433 3.68 9.73 -23.64
CA ALA A 433 4.87 10.36 -23.08
C ALA A 433 6.02 10.47 -24.11
N GLY A 434 6.44 11.71 -24.40
CA GLY A 434 7.49 12.01 -25.39
C GLY A 434 8.87 12.30 -24.81
N ILE A 435 9.00 12.30 -23.48
CA ILE A 435 10.22 12.64 -22.72
C ILE A 435 10.75 11.39 -22.01
N LEU A 436 12.05 11.12 -22.14
CA LEU A 436 12.77 10.10 -21.39
C LEU A 436 13.69 10.78 -20.35
N LEU A 437 13.50 10.52 -19.07
CA LEU A 437 14.41 10.94 -18.01
C LEU A 437 15.31 9.76 -17.62
N LEU A 438 16.64 9.86 -17.81
CA LEU A 438 17.53 8.75 -17.43
C LEU A 438 17.47 8.48 -15.93
N HIS A 439 17.48 7.20 -15.55
CA HIS A 439 17.45 6.74 -14.17
C HIS A 439 18.88 6.50 -13.65
N PRO A 440 19.37 7.23 -12.64
CA PRO A 440 20.79 7.28 -12.30
C PRO A 440 21.26 6.16 -11.33
N ILE A 441 20.59 5.01 -11.28
CA ILE A 441 20.91 3.93 -10.33
C ILE A 441 22.38 3.45 -10.45
N LYS A 442 22.94 3.42 -11.66
CA LYS A 442 24.35 3.06 -11.87
C LYS A 442 25.33 4.09 -11.31
N SER A 443 24.93 5.36 -11.25
CA SER A 443 25.68 6.40 -10.53
C SER A 443 25.58 6.20 -9.02
N ALA A 444 24.42 5.78 -8.50
CA ALA A 444 24.26 5.42 -7.10
C ALA A 444 25.17 4.24 -6.70
N TRP A 445 25.34 3.23 -7.56
CA TRP A 445 26.29 2.13 -7.34
C TRP A 445 27.73 2.61 -7.17
N VAL A 446 28.16 3.56 -8.01
CA VAL A 446 29.51 4.15 -7.92
C VAL A 446 29.71 4.90 -6.61
N LEU A 447 28.68 5.65 -6.18
CA LEU A 447 28.70 6.44 -4.94
C LEU A 447 28.58 5.58 -3.66
N TYR A 448 27.99 4.39 -3.75
CA TYR A 448 27.77 3.51 -2.60
C TYR A 448 29.08 3.01 -1.98
N ASN A 449 29.25 3.16 -0.67
CA ASN A 449 30.42 2.66 0.06
C ASN A 449 30.06 1.83 1.31
N GLY A 450 28.78 1.47 1.51
CA GLY A 450 28.26 0.66 2.61
C GLY A 450 28.38 1.26 4.03
N ASN A 451 29.14 2.34 4.21
CA ASN A 451 29.43 2.97 5.50
C ASN A 451 28.81 4.37 5.64
N ASP A 452 28.67 5.10 4.53
CA ASP A 452 28.07 6.43 4.45
C ASP A 452 26.99 6.44 3.36
N SER A 453 25.75 6.72 3.77
CA SER A 453 24.61 6.82 2.87
C SER A 453 24.44 8.20 2.26
N ALA A 454 25.12 9.24 2.77
CA ALA A 454 24.85 10.63 2.41
C ALA A 454 25.02 10.93 0.91
N PRO A 455 26.06 10.45 0.20
CA PRO A 455 26.20 10.71 -1.23
C PRO A 455 25.06 10.11 -2.06
N VAL A 456 24.62 8.89 -1.73
CA VAL A 456 23.53 8.21 -2.43
C VAL A 456 22.19 8.89 -2.10
N GLN A 457 21.97 9.27 -0.84
CA GLN A 457 20.75 9.97 -0.42
C GLN A 457 20.64 11.37 -1.03
N GLU A 458 21.76 12.08 -1.24
CA GLU A 458 21.73 13.37 -1.93
C GLU A 458 21.38 13.21 -3.41
N LEU A 459 21.92 12.19 -4.09
CA LEU A 459 21.53 11.86 -5.47
C LEU A 459 20.04 11.54 -5.55
N ASP A 460 19.55 10.70 -4.64
CA ASP A 460 18.14 10.33 -4.53
C ASP A 460 17.24 11.57 -4.33
N ARG A 461 17.56 12.42 -3.34
CA ARG A 461 16.82 13.65 -3.05
C ARG A 461 16.72 14.57 -4.28
N ARG A 462 17.81 14.74 -5.05
CA ARG A 462 17.80 15.56 -6.27
C ARG A 462 16.98 14.94 -7.38
N PHE A 463 17.06 13.63 -7.57
CA PHE A 463 16.27 12.92 -8.56
C PHE A 463 14.77 12.96 -8.26
N GLN A 464 14.39 12.75 -7.00
CA GLN A 464 13.00 12.88 -6.54
C GLN A 464 12.49 14.32 -6.68
N ALA A 465 13.32 15.33 -6.36
CA ALA A 465 12.96 16.74 -6.55
C ALA A 465 12.74 17.09 -8.02
N LEU A 466 13.59 16.60 -8.93
CA LEU A 466 13.42 16.77 -10.37
C LEU A 466 12.11 16.13 -10.85
N THR A 467 11.83 14.90 -10.41
CA THR A 467 10.59 14.17 -10.72
C THR A 467 9.36 14.96 -10.25
N GLY A 468 9.36 15.41 -8.99
CA GLY A 468 8.28 16.23 -8.44
C GLY A 468 8.07 17.53 -9.20
N ARG A 469 9.14 18.21 -9.61
CA ARG A 469 9.06 19.43 -10.44
C ARG A 469 8.43 19.15 -11.80
N LEU A 470 8.84 18.09 -12.50
CA LEU A 470 8.25 17.73 -13.80
C LEU A 470 6.74 17.44 -13.69
N LEU A 471 6.33 16.70 -12.65
CA LEU A 471 4.92 16.41 -12.38
C LEU A 471 4.11 17.65 -11.99
N ALA A 472 4.65 18.52 -11.13
CA ALA A 472 4.00 19.77 -10.73
C ALA A 472 3.82 20.75 -11.91
N HIS A 473 4.66 20.64 -12.94
CA HIS A 473 4.51 21.36 -14.21
C HIS A 473 3.79 20.54 -15.30
N GLN A 474 3.20 19.40 -14.95
CA GLN A 474 2.32 18.61 -15.82
C GLN A 474 3.01 18.11 -17.10
N TYR A 475 4.27 17.68 -16.98
CA TYR A 475 4.99 16.98 -18.05
C TYR A 475 4.77 15.46 -17.97
N ASP A 476 4.39 14.85 -19.09
CA ASP A 476 4.33 13.39 -19.25
C ASP A 476 5.73 12.86 -19.65
N PHE A 477 6.32 11.99 -18.83
CA PHE A 477 7.65 11.41 -19.07
C PHE A 477 7.74 9.97 -18.55
N HIS A 478 8.71 9.22 -19.05
CA HIS A 478 9.10 7.90 -18.53
C HIS A 478 10.56 7.93 -18.07
N TYR A 479 10.91 7.05 -17.15
CA TYR A 479 12.31 6.77 -16.80
C TYR A 479 12.98 5.86 -17.84
N GLY A 480 14.27 6.09 -18.08
CA GLY A 480 15.13 5.25 -18.92
C GLY A 480 16.22 4.58 -18.09
N ASP A 481 16.13 3.26 -17.94
CA ASP A 481 17.19 2.44 -17.35
C ASP A 481 18.25 2.10 -18.40
N GLU A 482 19.53 2.20 -18.03
CA GLU A 482 20.64 2.01 -18.97
C GLU A 482 20.83 0.55 -19.40
N THR A 483 20.48 -0.42 -18.54
CA THR A 483 20.48 -1.85 -18.90
C THR A 483 19.39 -2.13 -19.93
N LEU A 484 18.18 -1.58 -19.75
CA LEU A 484 17.10 -1.70 -20.74
C LEU A 484 17.41 -0.95 -22.05
N LEU A 485 18.08 0.21 -22.00
CA LEU A 485 18.55 0.94 -23.18
C LEU A 485 19.58 0.13 -23.97
N GLN A 486 20.49 -0.56 -23.29
CA GLN A 486 21.43 -1.46 -23.94
C GLN A 486 20.73 -2.60 -24.68
N GLU A 487 19.67 -3.17 -24.11
CA GLU A 487 18.98 -4.34 -24.67
C GLU A 487 17.94 -3.98 -25.74
N LEU A 488 17.21 -2.88 -25.55
CA LEU A 488 16.00 -2.55 -26.32
C LEU A 488 16.10 -1.20 -27.05
N GLY A 489 17.15 -0.41 -26.77
CA GLY A 489 17.33 0.95 -27.27
C GLY A 489 17.80 1.02 -28.73
N ALA A 490 17.27 1.99 -29.48
CA ALA A 490 17.69 2.30 -30.84
C ALA A 490 17.41 3.77 -31.18
N VAL A 491 18.05 4.31 -32.22
CA VAL A 491 17.75 5.67 -32.74
C VAL A 491 17.23 5.56 -34.16
N GLU A 492 15.97 5.95 -34.36
CA GLU A 492 15.24 5.81 -35.61
C GLU A 492 14.35 7.05 -35.84
N ASP A 493 14.33 7.58 -37.06
CA ASP A 493 13.48 8.71 -37.46
C ASP A 493 13.59 9.97 -36.57
N GLY A 494 14.79 10.27 -36.06
CA GLY A 494 14.99 11.41 -35.15
C GLY A 494 14.36 11.23 -33.77
N ALA A 495 14.04 10.00 -33.37
CA ALA A 495 13.57 9.62 -32.04
C ALA A 495 14.51 8.58 -31.39
N LEU A 496 14.65 8.65 -30.07
CA LEU A 496 15.23 7.57 -29.28
C LEU A 496 14.10 6.57 -28.98
N ARG A 497 14.19 5.36 -29.54
CA ARG A 497 13.28 4.25 -29.26
C ARG A 497 13.81 3.45 -28.09
N LEU A 498 12.94 3.10 -27.14
CA LEU A 498 13.20 2.12 -26.09
C LEU A 498 12.02 1.16 -26.05
N GLY A 499 12.22 -0.03 -26.60
CA GLY A 499 11.14 -1.01 -26.80
C GLY A 499 10.01 -0.44 -27.68
N GLU A 500 8.78 -0.41 -27.15
CA GLU A 500 7.56 0.07 -27.82
C GLU A 500 7.41 1.60 -27.78
N MET A 501 8.19 2.30 -26.95
CA MET A 501 8.09 3.75 -26.77
C MET A 501 9.10 4.52 -27.63
N ARG A 502 8.70 5.71 -28.07
CA ARG A 502 9.53 6.64 -28.85
C ARG A 502 9.60 7.99 -28.13
N TYR A 503 10.82 8.49 -27.96
CA TYR A 503 11.09 9.72 -27.23
C TYR A 503 11.76 10.75 -28.12
N HIS A 504 11.30 12.00 -28.03
CA HIS A 504 11.81 13.13 -28.81
C HIS A 504 12.66 14.07 -27.96
N THR A 505 12.74 13.83 -26.65
CA THR A 505 13.63 14.55 -25.74
C THR A 505 14.15 13.61 -24.66
N VAL A 506 15.45 13.70 -24.36
CA VAL A 506 16.09 13.00 -23.24
C VAL A 506 16.54 14.02 -22.20
N LEU A 507 16.18 13.77 -20.95
CA LEU A 507 16.63 14.54 -19.80
C LEU A 507 17.71 13.74 -19.06
N LEU A 508 18.83 14.41 -18.75
CA LEU A 508 19.91 13.85 -17.93
C LEU A 508 19.81 14.45 -16.52
N PRO A 509 19.53 13.65 -15.47
CA PRO A 509 19.58 14.14 -14.09
C PRO A 509 21.02 14.39 -13.65
N ASP A 510 21.23 14.66 -12.36
CA ASP A 510 22.57 14.51 -11.77
C ASP A 510 23.06 13.07 -11.96
N MET A 511 24.22 12.91 -12.59
CA MET A 511 24.83 11.60 -12.84
C MET A 511 26.35 11.67 -12.66
N VAL A 512 26.93 10.57 -12.20
CA VAL A 512 28.39 10.42 -12.01
C VAL A 512 28.99 9.59 -13.16
N SER A 513 28.28 8.54 -13.58
CA SER A 513 28.64 7.64 -14.67
C SER A 513 27.51 7.49 -15.67
N ILE A 514 27.85 7.22 -16.93
CA ILE A 514 26.94 6.83 -18.01
C ILE A 514 27.49 5.58 -18.70
N ASP A 515 26.63 4.71 -19.20
CA ASP A 515 27.05 3.55 -19.97
C ASP A 515 27.59 3.97 -21.34
N SER A 516 28.62 3.27 -21.83
CA SER A 516 29.15 3.53 -23.18
C SER A 516 28.11 3.30 -24.29
N THR A 517 27.19 2.36 -24.09
CA THR A 517 26.06 2.07 -24.99
C THR A 517 25.05 3.21 -24.99
N THR A 518 24.62 3.69 -23.81
CA THR A 518 23.74 4.85 -23.66
C THR A 518 24.36 6.10 -24.30
N LEU A 519 25.64 6.37 -24.03
CA LEU A 519 26.36 7.49 -24.63
C LEU A 519 26.34 7.44 -26.17
N SER A 520 26.57 6.25 -26.74
CA SER A 520 26.52 6.05 -28.19
C SER A 520 25.12 6.31 -28.77
N LEU A 521 24.07 5.90 -28.06
CA LEU A 521 22.68 6.19 -28.44
C LEU A 521 22.40 7.70 -28.39
N LEU A 522 22.85 8.40 -27.35
CA LEU A 522 22.64 9.85 -27.23
C LEU A 522 23.36 10.62 -28.34
N GLU A 523 24.59 10.23 -28.69
CA GLU A 523 25.34 10.83 -29.80
C GLU A 523 24.62 10.64 -31.14
N ALA A 524 24.14 9.41 -31.41
CA ALA A 524 23.35 9.12 -32.60
C ALA A 524 22.03 9.90 -32.63
N PHE A 525 21.37 10.04 -31.49
CA PHE A 525 20.12 10.78 -31.33
C PHE A 525 20.32 12.28 -31.60
N LEU A 526 21.34 12.89 -31.00
CA LEU A 526 21.72 14.29 -31.25
C LEU A 526 22.08 14.51 -32.73
N ALA A 527 22.80 13.57 -33.36
CA ALA A 527 23.15 13.65 -34.78
C ALA A 527 21.94 13.63 -35.72
N GLN A 528 20.81 13.04 -35.29
CA GLN A 528 19.54 13.05 -36.02
C GLN A 528 18.62 14.22 -35.64
N GLY A 529 19.10 15.20 -34.86
CA GLY A 529 18.32 16.36 -34.43
C GLY A 529 17.47 16.14 -33.18
N GLY A 530 17.71 15.04 -32.46
CA GLY A 530 17.13 14.79 -31.15
C GLY A 530 17.57 15.83 -30.11
N ARG A 531 16.77 16.01 -29.05
CA ARG A 531 17.05 16.99 -27.98
C ARG A 531 17.51 16.28 -26.72
N VAL A 532 18.67 16.68 -26.19
CA VAL A 532 19.17 16.21 -24.89
C VAL A 532 19.41 17.42 -23.99
N ILE A 533 18.79 17.42 -22.81
CA ILE A 533 18.84 18.53 -21.85
C ILE A 533 19.34 18.01 -20.50
N ALA A 534 20.37 18.64 -19.96
CA ALA A 534 20.85 18.38 -18.62
C ALA A 534 19.98 19.12 -17.59
N ALA A 535 19.36 18.35 -16.70
CA ALA A 535 18.65 18.84 -15.52
C ALA A 535 19.59 19.00 -14.31
N GLY A 536 20.71 18.28 -14.28
CA GLY A 536 21.73 18.33 -13.23
C GLY A 536 23.16 18.35 -13.79
N ASP A 537 24.11 17.90 -12.97
CA ASP A 537 25.49 17.74 -13.39
C ASP A 537 25.68 16.54 -14.32
N LEU A 538 26.48 16.78 -15.38
CA LEU A 538 26.80 15.76 -16.37
C LEU A 538 27.83 14.77 -15.83
N PRO A 539 27.77 13.50 -16.27
CA PRO A 539 28.69 12.47 -15.83
C PRO A 539 30.13 12.81 -16.21
N THR A 540 31.07 12.29 -15.44
CA THR A 540 32.51 12.35 -15.75
C THR A 540 33.14 10.98 -15.99
N LEU A 541 32.37 9.92 -15.73
CA LEU A 541 32.76 8.54 -15.92
C LEU A 541 31.95 7.91 -17.06
N VAL A 542 32.57 6.98 -17.78
CA VAL A 542 31.91 6.04 -18.69
C VAL A 542 32.19 4.65 -18.18
N ASP A 543 31.15 3.85 -17.94
CA ASP A 543 31.26 2.49 -17.36
C ASP A 543 32.10 2.47 -16.06
N GLY A 544 31.95 3.48 -15.20
CA GLY A 544 32.71 3.64 -13.96
C GLY A 544 34.17 4.10 -14.13
N VAL A 545 34.63 4.43 -15.35
CA VAL A 545 36.00 4.87 -15.65
C VAL A 545 36.02 6.34 -16.07
N ARG A 546 36.98 7.12 -15.55
CA ARG A 546 37.15 8.53 -15.94
C ARG A 546 37.38 8.66 -17.45
N CYS A 547 36.57 9.48 -18.11
CA CYS A 547 36.63 9.73 -19.55
C CYS A 547 36.93 11.22 -19.80
N PRO A 548 38.21 11.60 -20.05
CA PRO A 548 38.62 13.01 -20.13
C PRO A 548 37.93 13.83 -21.22
N ASP A 549 37.51 13.20 -22.31
CA ASP A 549 36.83 13.82 -23.46
C ASP A 549 35.29 13.77 -23.36
N LEU A 550 34.72 13.21 -22.29
CA LEU A 550 33.26 13.09 -22.14
C LEU A 550 32.53 14.43 -22.21
N ALA A 551 33.11 15.48 -21.60
CA ALA A 551 32.55 16.82 -21.68
C ALA A 551 32.50 17.37 -23.12
N GLN A 552 33.44 17.00 -23.98
CA GLN A 552 33.43 17.36 -25.40
C GLN A 552 32.38 16.56 -26.17
N ARG A 553 32.25 15.26 -25.88
CA ARG A 553 31.24 14.38 -26.49
C ARG A 553 29.81 14.83 -26.17
N LEU A 554 29.58 15.31 -24.94
CA LEU A 554 28.30 15.86 -24.49
C LEU A 554 28.15 17.38 -24.73
N ALA A 555 29.04 18.02 -25.50
CA ALA A 555 29.01 19.48 -25.69
C ALA A 555 27.72 19.99 -26.38
N ALA A 556 27.03 19.12 -27.11
CA ALA A 556 25.75 19.44 -27.75
C ALA A 556 24.53 19.32 -26.80
N VAL A 557 24.72 18.82 -25.57
CA VAL A 557 23.66 18.76 -24.55
C VAL A 557 23.39 20.17 -24.02
N ALA A 558 22.12 20.57 -24.02
CA ALA A 558 21.73 21.84 -23.43
C ALA A 558 21.87 21.78 -21.90
N LYS A 559 22.70 22.64 -21.29
CA LYS A 559 22.86 22.76 -19.83
C LYS A 559 22.39 24.14 -19.34
N PRO A 560 21.06 24.35 -19.19
CA PRO A 560 20.50 25.66 -18.84
C PRO A 560 20.77 26.08 -17.38
N GLY A 561 21.11 25.13 -16.51
CA GLY A 561 21.19 25.34 -15.06
C GLY A 561 19.80 25.32 -14.40
N GLU A 562 19.79 25.13 -13.09
CA GLU A 562 18.56 24.86 -12.32
C GLU A 562 17.48 25.95 -12.46
N GLU A 563 17.88 27.23 -12.43
CA GLU A 563 16.98 28.38 -12.50
C GLU A 563 16.28 28.52 -13.86
N ARG A 564 16.95 28.14 -14.95
CA ARG A 564 16.42 28.28 -16.32
C ARG A 564 15.87 26.97 -16.88
N PHE A 565 16.03 25.86 -16.17
CA PHE A 565 15.65 24.53 -16.64
C PHE A 565 14.20 24.48 -17.13
N LEU A 566 13.24 24.92 -16.32
CA LEU A 566 11.81 24.92 -16.70
C LEU A 566 11.50 25.87 -17.85
N ALA A 567 12.13 27.05 -17.87
CA ALA A 567 11.95 28.00 -18.96
C ALA A 567 12.47 27.44 -20.30
N VAL A 568 13.59 26.71 -20.27
CA VAL A 568 14.13 26.02 -21.44
C VAL A 568 13.26 24.84 -21.83
N LEU A 569 12.73 24.06 -20.88
CA LEU A 569 11.75 23.02 -21.21
C LEU A 569 10.52 23.62 -21.92
N GLU A 570 9.91 24.67 -21.39
CA GLU A 570 8.74 25.31 -22.00
C GLU A 570 9.04 25.92 -23.39
N GLN A 571 10.29 26.35 -23.63
CA GLN A 571 10.72 26.91 -24.92
C GLN A 571 11.05 25.83 -25.97
N GLU A 572 11.70 24.75 -25.55
CA GLU A 572 12.25 23.71 -26.44
C GLU A 572 11.27 22.56 -26.70
N LEU A 573 10.31 22.34 -25.80
CA LEU A 573 9.31 21.30 -25.92
C LEU A 573 8.05 21.78 -26.64
N PRO A 574 7.35 20.89 -27.35
CA PRO A 574 6.01 21.21 -27.85
C PRO A 574 5.07 21.52 -26.67
N PRO A 575 4.00 22.31 -26.90
CA PRO A 575 2.98 22.54 -25.89
C PRO A 575 2.48 21.23 -25.29
N ARG A 576 2.32 21.22 -23.97
CA ARG A 576 1.74 20.10 -23.22
C ARG A 576 0.36 19.75 -23.81
N VAL A 577 0.08 18.46 -23.89
CA VAL A 577 -1.15 17.96 -24.56
C VAL A 577 -2.40 18.44 -23.80
N VAL A 578 -2.32 18.48 -22.48
CA VAL A 578 -3.32 19.05 -21.57
C VAL A 578 -2.61 19.80 -20.45
N THR A 579 -3.21 20.87 -19.96
CA THR A 579 -2.73 21.62 -18.80
C THR A 579 -3.93 22.13 -18.01
N ALA A 580 -3.86 22.00 -16.68
CA ALA A 580 -4.85 22.55 -15.77
C ALA A 580 -4.23 23.68 -14.97
N PHE A 581 -4.64 24.90 -15.28
CA PHE A 581 -4.12 26.12 -14.66
C PHE A 581 -5.03 26.55 -13.52
N PRO A 582 -4.53 26.65 -12.27
CA PRO A 582 -5.28 27.30 -11.20
C PRO A 582 -5.76 28.70 -11.62
N VAL A 583 -7.04 28.99 -11.38
CA VAL A 583 -7.67 30.27 -11.78
C VAL A 583 -7.10 31.46 -10.99
N ASP A 584 -6.55 31.20 -9.81
CA ASP A 584 -5.86 32.20 -8.99
C ASP A 584 -4.44 32.54 -9.48
N GLY A 585 -3.94 31.85 -10.51
CA GLY A 585 -2.62 32.05 -11.10
C GLY A 585 -1.48 31.35 -10.35
N SER A 586 -1.78 30.51 -9.36
CA SER A 586 -0.78 29.65 -8.70
C SER A 586 -0.28 28.55 -9.63
N GLU A 587 0.86 27.93 -9.28
CA GLU A 587 1.36 26.76 -9.99
C GLU A 587 0.41 25.56 -9.82
N PRO A 588 0.26 24.68 -10.82
CA PRO A 588 -0.66 23.53 -10.73
C PRO A 588 -0.39 22.61 -9.53
N GLY A 589 0.86 22.52 -9.08
CA GLY A 589 1.25 21.86 -7.82
C GLY A 589 0.78 20.41 -7.75
N ASP A 590 -0.26 20.17 -6.96
CA ASP A 590 -0.84 18.84 -6.70
C ASP A 590 -1.78 18.33 -7.81
N ILE A 591 -1.98 19.08 -8.91
CA ILE A 591 -2.81 18.62 -10.04
C ILE A 591 -1.96 17.85 -11.03
N PHE A 592 -2.03 16.53 -10.96
CA PHE A 592 -1.38 15.64 -11.93
C PHE A 592 -2.30 15.38 -13.12
N CYS A 593 -1.70 15.27 -14.30
CA CYS A 593 -2.39 15.02 -15.56
C CYS A 593 -1.68 13.89 -16.30
N MET A 594 -2.45 13.11 -17.05
CA MET A 594 -1.92 12.20 -18.07
C MET A 594 -2.76 12.25 -19.35
N SER A 595 -2.12 11.95 -20.48
CA SER A 595 -2.77 11.81 -21.79
C SER A 595 -2.59 10.42 -22.39
N ARG A 596 -3.69 9.84 -22.90
CA ARG A 596 -3.68 8.49 -23.50
C ARG A 596 -4.66 8.41 -24.67
N VAL A 597 -4.46 7.40 -25.54
CA VAL A 597 -5.37 7.10 -26.65
C VAL A 597 -6.05 5.75 -26.43
N TYR A 598 -7.39 5.75 -26.43
CA TYR A 598 -8.23 4.57 -26.29
C TYR A 598 -9.16 4.45 -27.50
N GLU A 599 -9.17 3.30 -28.19
CA GLU A 599 -9.99 3.07 -29.40
C GLU A 599 -9.87 4.22 -30.42
N GLY A 600 -8.66 4.75 -30.61
CA GLY A 600 -8.37 5.85 -31.52
C GLY A 600 -8.87 7.24 -31.07
N THR A 601 -9.43 7.36 -29.86
CA THR A 601 -9.87 8.61 -29.26
C THR A 601 -8.94 8.99 -28.11
N ARG A 602 -8.45 10.24 -28.10
CA ARG A 602 -7.63 10.75 -27.00
C ARG A 602 -8.51 11.07 -25.80
N TYR A 603 -8.00 10.80 -24.61
CA TYR A 603 -8.58 11.25 -23.37
C TYR A 603 -7.50 11.73 -22.40
N TYR A 604 -7.95 12.50 -21.41
CA TYR A 604 -7.14 13.06 -20.35
C TYR A 604 -7.65 12.57 -19.01
N TYR A 605 -6.72 12.28 -18.11
CA TYR A 605 -7.05 11.97 -16.72
C TYR A 605 -6.33 12.95 -15.80
N LEU A 606 -7.13 13.71 -15.05
CA LEU A 606 -6.65 14.75 -14.14
C LEU A 606 -6.99 14.34 -12.71
N VAL A 607 -6.05 14.53 -11.78
CA VAL A 607 -6.22 14.17 -10.37
C VAL A 607 -5.73 15.33 -9.51
N ASN A 608 -6.57 15.77 -8.57
CA ASN A 608 -6.14 16.62 -7.47
C ASN A 608 -5.58 15.74 -6.37
N ASN A 609 -4.27 15.80 -6.17
CA ASN A 609 -3.57 14.99 -5.19
C ASN A 609 -3.60 15.58 -3.76
N SER A 610 -4.29 16.72 -3.55
CA SER A 610 -4.53 17.26 -2.21
C SER A 610 -5.73 16.58 -1.55
N LEU A 611 -5.57 16.16 -0.29
CA LEU A 611 -6.67 15.68 0.57
C LEU A 611 -7.46 16.81 1.25
N GLU A 612 -6.96 18.04 1.21
CA GLU A 612 -7.50 19.15 2.02
C GLU A 612 -8.04 20.29 1.18
N HIS A 613 -7.51 20.49 -0.03
CA HIS A 613 -7.77 21.69 -0.82
C HIS A 613 -8.43 21.35 -2.14
N ALA A 614 -9.58 21.97 -2.39
CA ALA A 614 -10.16 22.02 -3.72
C ALA A 614 -9.42 23.07 -4.56
N VAL A 615 -9.34 22.86 -5.86
CA VAL A 615 -8.75 23.81 -6.80
C VAL A 615 -9.73 24.12 -7.93
N ASP A 616 -9.97 25.41 -8.16
CA ASP A 616 -10.64 25.87 -9.38
C ASP A 616 -9.57 26.04 -10.48
N CYS A 617 -9.68 25.29 -11.57
CA CYS A 617 -8.73 25.31 -12.67
C CYS A 617 -9.39 25.62 -14.02
N ARG A 618 -8.60 26.20 -14.92
CA ARG A 618 -8.90 26.32 -16.35
C ARG A 618 -8.16 25.19 -17.07
N ILE A 619 -8.87 24.42 -17.90
CA ILE A 619 -8.29 23.31 -18.64
C ILE A 619 -8.05 23.74 -20.08
N GLU A 620 -6.82 23.56 -20.56
CA GLU A 620 -6.43 23.82 -21.95
C GLU A 620 -5.87 22.55 -22.57
N THR A 621 -6.14 22.34 -23.86
CA THR A 621 -5.54 21.27 -24.66
C THR A 621 -4.83 21.84 -25.87
N ALA A 622 -3.75 21.18 -26.29
CA ALA A 622 -3.00 21.58 -27.48
C ALA A 622 -3.84 21.51 -28.77
N SER A 623 -4.87 20.66 -28.80
CA SER A 623 -5.77 20.47 -29.95
C SER A 623 -6.88 21.53 -30.04
N GLY A 624 -7.23 22.18 -28.92
CA GLY A 624 -8.43 23.01 -28.81
C GLY A 624 -9.75 22.22 -28.94
N ALA A 625 -9.71 20.89 -28.84
CA ALA A 625 -10.91 20.04 -28.94
C ALA A 625 -11.87 20.27 -27.76
N ALA A 626 -13.17 20.09 -28.01
CA ALA A 626 -14.16 20.08 -26.94
C ALA A 626 -13.98 18.84 -26.06
N LEU A 627 -14.12 18.98 -24.75
CA LEU A 627 -13.87 17.92 -23.77
C LEU A 627 -15.17 17.41 -23.16
N TYR A 628 -15.36 16.10 -23.15
CA TYR A 628 -16.56 15.44 -22.62
C TYR A 628 -16.21 14.62 -21.37
N PRO A 629 -16.76 14.96 -20.18
CA PRO A 629 -16.54 14.20 -18.96
C PRO A 629 -17.08 12.76 -19.04
N TYR A 630 -16.30 11.81 -18.56
CA TYR A 630 -16.70 10.42 -18.37
C TYR A 630 -16.79 10.10 -16.87
N GLU A 631 -17.98 9.71 -16.42
CA GLU A 631 -18.26 9.40 -15.02
C GLU A 631 -18.01 7.92 -14.74
N CYS A 632 -16.89 7.62 -14.07
CA CYS A 632 -16.49 6.25 -13.76
C CYS A 632 -17.41 5.53 -12.76
N THR A 633 -18.19 6.24 -11.93
CA THR A 633 -19.13 5.59 -10.98
C THR A 633 -20.31 4.91 -11.68
N CYS A 634 -20.79 5.47 -12.79
CA CYS A 634 -21.92 4.92 -13.56
C CYS A 634 -21.56 4.48 -15.00
N GLY A 635 -20.37 4.80 -15.48
CA GLY A 635 -19.88 4.42 -16.81
C GLY A 635 -20.54 5.19 -17.95
N THR A 636 -20.82 6.48 -17.74
CA THR A 636 -21.50 7.31 -18.75
C THR A 636 -20.64 8.49 -19.19
N LEU A 637 -20.66 8.78 -20.49
CA LEU A 637 -20.07 9.99 -21.05
C LEU A 637 -21.14 11.09 -21.05
N ALA A 638 -20.77 12.30 -20.64
CA ALA A 638 -21.65 13.46 -20.64
C ALA A 638 -22.13 13.80 -22.06
N GLU A 639 -23.37 14.26 -22.19
CA GLU A 639 -23.96 14.66 -23.48
C GLU A 639 -23.43 16.01 -23.99
N THR A 640 -22.98 16.87 -23.06
CA THR A 640 -22.48 18.22 -23.35
C THR A 640 -21.01 18.35 -22.96
N PRO A 641 -20.23 19.16 -23.69
CA PRO A 641 -18.84 19.40 -23.33
C PRO A 641 -18.74 20.18 -22.01
N LEU A 642 -17.63 19.96 -21.30
CA LEU A 642 -17.25 20.67 -20.09
C LEU A 642 -16.94 22.14 -20.41
N ASP A 643 -17.37 23.06 -19.55
CA ASP A 643 -16.86 24.43 -19.54
C ASP A 643 -15.42 24.43 -18.98
N THR A 644 -14.44 24.45 -19.87
CA THR A 644 -13.03 24.39 -19.50
C THR A 644 -12.50 25.71 -18.93
N GLY A 645 -13.29 26.80 -18.94
CA GLY A 645 -12.89 28.10 -18.42
C GLY A 645 -12.77 28.14 -16.90
N ARG A 646 -13.57 27.33 -16.20
CA ARG A 646 -13.51 27.14 -14.74
C ARG A 646 -14.10 25.81 -14.32
N VAL A 647 -13.24 24.92 -13.84
CA VAL A 647 -13.55 23.56 -13.41
C VAL A 647 -13.10 23.40 -11.97
N ARG A 648 -13.97 22.92 -11.09
CA ARG A 648 -13.63 22.68 -9.70
C ARG A 648 -13.20 21.22 -9.51
N LEU A 649 -11.96 21.01 -9.09
CA LEU A 649 -11.46 19.73 -8.61
C LEU A 649 -11.52 19.70 -7.09
N GLU A 650 -12.43 18.92 -6.53
CA GLU A 650 -12.50 18.72 -5.07
C GLU A 650 -11.23 18.05 -4.53
N PRO A 651 -10.97 18.07 -3.20
CA PRO A 651 -9.90 17.29 -2.61
C PRO A 651 -10.07 15.80 -2.97
N ALA A 652 -8.97 15.12 -3.32
CA ALA A 652 -8.98 13.76 -3.91
C ALA A 652 -9.89 13.59 -5.15
N GLY A 653 -10.30 14.71 -5.76
CA GLY A 653 -11.13 14.76 -6.95
C GLY A 653 -10.36 14.38 -8.20
N SER A 654 -11.10 13.99 -9.24
CA SER A 654 -10.52 13.56 -10.50
C SER A 654 -11.49 13.79 -11.65
N LEU A 655 -10.96 13.87 -12.87
CA LEU A 655 -11.75 13.95 -14.10
C LEU A 655 -11.15 13.07 -15.19
N VAL A 656 -12.01 12.31 -15.87
CA VAL A 656 -11.68 11.64 -17.14
C VAL A 656 -12.39 12.42 -18.25
N LEU A 657 -11.62 12.96 -19.20
CA LEU A 657 -12.13 13.85 -20.25
C LEU A 657 -11.78 13.31 -21.63
N PHE A 658 -12.78 12.95 -22.44
CA PHE A 658 -12.57 12.51 -23.82
C PHE A 658 -12.61 13.69 -24.81
N GLU A 659 -11.73 13.65 -25.82
CA GLU A 659 -11.80 14.60 -26.93
C GLU A 659 -13.01 14.30 -27.84
N GLY A 660 -13.77 15.35 -28.15
CA GLY A 660 -14.85 15.33 -29.14
C GLY A 660 -14.62 16.32 -30.30
N PRO A 661 -15.56 16.41 -31.25
CA PRO A 661 -15.47 17.40 -32.32
C PRO A 661 -15.37 18.82 -31.77
N SER A 662 -14.49 19.63 -32.35
CA SER A 662 -14.46 21.09 -32.13
C SER A 662 -15.84 21.68 -32.44
N SER A 663 -16.49 22.31 -31.47
CA SER A 663 -17.77 22.97 -31.71
C SER A 663 -17.55 24.38 -32.27
N ASP A 664 -18.07 24.65 -33.48
CA ASP A 664 -18.38 26.02 -33.96
C ASP A 664 -19.66 26.59 -33.30
N GLY A 665 -20.17 25.93 -32.25
CA GLY A 665 -21.37 26.29 -31.50
C GLY A 665 -21.04 26.87 -30.12
N PRO A 666 -21.97 27.62 -29.49
CA PRO A 666 -21.72 28.25 -28.19
C PRO A 666 -21.26 27.18 -27.19
N ALA A 667 -20.22 27.49 -26.42
CA ALA A 667 -19.94 26.78 -25.18
C ALA A 667 -21.27 26.54 -24.46
N ALA A 668 -21.47 25.33 -23.92
CA ALA A 668 -22.62 25.04 -23.07
C ALA A 668 -22.78 26.22 -22.10
N ALA A 669 -23.99 26.78 -22.01
CA ALA A 669 -24.27 27.94 -21.18
C ALA A 669 -23.62 27.68 -19.81
N GLY A 670 -22.54 28.42 -19.51
CA GLY A 670 -21.69 28.16 -18.35
C GLY A 670 -22.58 28.01 -17.13
N ALA A 671 -22.27 27.05 -16.26
CA ALA A 671 -23.07 26.66 -15.09
C ALA A 671 -23.97 27.82 -14.66
N GLY A 672 -25.23 27.80 -15.11
CA GLY A 672 -26.07 29.00 -15.10
C GLY A 672 -25.99 29.62 -13.72
N GLN A 673 -25.61 30.90 -13.62
CA GLN A 673 -25.30 31.49 -12.32
C GLN A 673 -26.41 31.14 -11.35
N VAL A 674 -26.07 30.40 -10.29
CA VAL A 674 -27.08 29.95 -9.35
C VAL A 674 -27.16 30.98 -8.24
N GLN A 675 -28.33 31.56 -8.04
CA GLN A 675 -28.58 32.42 -6.90
C GLN A 675 -29.01 31.56 -5.71
N LEU A 676 -28.21 31.56 -4.64
CA LEU A 676 -28.63 31.00 -3.37
C LEU A 676 -29.75 31.87 -2.78
N MET A 677 -30.96 31.31 -2.67
CA MET A 677 -32.15 32.00 -2.19
C MET A 677 -32.30 31.88 -0.68
N ARG A 678 -32.07 30.68 -0.15
CA ARG A 678 -32.28 30.35 1.27
C ARG A 678 -31.40 29.16 1.66
N THR A 679 -30.92 29.17 2.91
CA THR A 679 -30.27 28.01 3.53
C THR A 679 -30.90 27.74 4.89
N GLN A 680 -31.20 26.47 5.16
CA GLN A 680 -31.57 25.98 6.49
C GLN A 680 -30.54 24.95 6.94
N THR A 681 -29.85 25.20 8.05
CA THR A 681 -28.88 24.26 8.62
C THR A 681 -29.52 23.44 9.75
N LEU A 682 -29.47 22.12 9.64
CA LEU A 682 -29.96 21.15 10.62
C LEU A 682 -28.77 20.67 11.48
N ARG A 683 -28.82 20.96 12.78
CA ARG A 683 -27.77 20.69 13.78
C ARG A 683 -28.33 20.16 15.09
N GLY A 684 -27.47 19.61 15.96
CA GLY A 684 -27.82 19.14 17.29
C GLY A 684 -28.55 17.80 17.28
N SER A 685 -29.59 17.69 18.10
CA SER A 685 -30.32 16.44 18.33
C SER A 685 -31.13 15.98 17.11
N PHE A 686 -31.00 14.71 16.75
CA PHE A 686 -31.77 13.98 15.75
C PHE A 686 -32.36 12.71 16.37
N ALA A 687 -33.55 12.31 15.96
CA ALA A 687 -34.16 11.07 16.44
C ALA A 687 -33.41 9.85 15.89
N VAL A 688 -33.08 8.90 16.76
CA VAL A 688 -32.44 7.63 16.35
C VAL A 688 -33.53 6.68 15.86
N GLN A 689 -33.56 6.40 14.57
CA GLN A 689 -34.53 5.47 13.98
C GLN A 689 -34.07 4.02 14.02
N ALA A 690 -32.80 3.82 13.70
CA ALA A 690 -32.19 2.49 13.67
C ALA A 690 -30.70 2.61 13.94
N ALA A 691 -30.15 1.68 14.71
CA ALA A 691 -28.72 1.57 14.93
C ALA A 691 -28.33 0.09 14.99
N SER A 692 -27.13 -0.23 14.48
CA SER A 692 -26.44 -1.46 14.88
C SER A 692 -26.28 -1.49 16.42
N PRO A 693 -26.10 -2.66 17.03
CA PRO A 693 -25.74 -2.73 18.45
C PRO A 693 -24.46 -1.91 18.72
N ASN A 694 -24.47 -1.18 19.84
CA ASN A 694 -23.29 -0.47 20.32
C ASN A 694 -22.39 -1.43 21.10
N ALA A 695 -21.12 -1.07 21.25
CA ALA A 695 -20.12 -1.88 21.93
C ALA A 695 -19.44 -1.14 23.09
N LEU A 696 -18.86 -1.91 24.00
CA LEU A 696 -17.84 -1.48 24.96
C LEU A 696 -16.66 -2.44 24.83
N THR A 697 -15.50 -1.92 24.41
CA THR A 697 -14.24 -2.69 24.36
C THR A 697 -13.61 -2.74 25.74
N LEU A 698 -13.28 -3.94 26.22
CA LEU A 698 -12.57 -4.19 27.47
C LEU A 698 -11.23 -4.85 27.15
N ASP A 699 -10.15 -4.07 27.28
CA ASP A 699 -8.79 -4.48 26.90
C ASP A 699 -7.78 -4.41 28.07
N TYR A 700 -8.22 -3.99 29.25
CA TYR A 700 -7.50 -4.14 30.51
C TYR A 700 -8.09 -5.27 31.35
N CYS A 701 -7.23 -6.10 31.91
CA CYS A 701 -7.61 -7.16 32.82
C CYS A 701 -6.57 -7.38 33.91
N ALA A 702 -7.01 -7.94 35.05
CA ALA A 702 -6.12 -8.40 36.10
C ALA A 702 -5.79 -9.88 35.88
N LEU A 703 -4.51 -10.23 35.90
CA LEU A 703 -4.01 -11.60 35.80
C LEU A 703 -3.99 -12.29 37.18
N SER A 704 -4.31 -13.57 37.22
CA SER A 704 -4.07 -14.47 38.34
C SER A 704 -3.59 -15.84 37.83
N PHE A 705 -2.80 -16.55 38.64
CA PHE A 705 -2.32 -17.91 38.38
C PHE A 705 -2.98 -18.98 39.27
N ASP A 706 -3.81 -18.56 40.22
CA ASP A 706 -4.54 -19.44 41.14
C ASP A 706 -6.06 -19.18 41.15
N GLY A 707 -6.52 -18.12 40.49
CA GLY A 707 -7.91 -17.68 40.45
C GLY A 707 -8.38 -16.92 41.70
N GLU A 708 -7.49 -16.72 42.69
CA GLU A 708 -7.79 -16.07 43.98
C GLU A 708 -7.06 -14.73 44.12
N HIS A 709 -5.76 -14.71 43.82
CA HIS A 709 -4.90 -13.54 43.95
C HIS A 709 -4.69 -12.88 42.59
N TYR A 710 -5.28 -11.70 42.42
CA TYR A 710 -5.21 -10.94 41.18
C TYR A 710 -4.20 -9.80 41.29
N GLU A 711 -3.38 -9.65 40.26
CA GLU A 711 -2.48 -8.51 40.07
C GLU A 711 -3.27 -7.23 39.78
N ALA A 712 -2.56 -6.08 39.73
CA ALA A 712 -3.16 -4.85 39.23
C ALA A 712 -3.57 -5.02 37.74
N PRO A 713 -4.69 -4.42 37.30
CA PRO A 713 -5.08 -4.49 35.89
C PRO A 713 -4.01 -3.89 34.98
N ALA A 714 -3.73 -4.59 33.88
CA ALA A 714 -2.85 -4.14 32.81
C ALA A 714 -3.51 -4.43 31.45
N ASN A 715 -3.01 -3.79 30.39
CA ASN A 715 -3.48 -4.10 29.05
C ASN A 715 -3.17 -5.58 28.71
N HIS A 716 -4.12 -6.27 28.10
CA HIS A 716 -4.01 -7.70 27.81
C HIS A 716 -2.79 -8.06 26.91
N LEU A 717 -2.36 -7.15 26.02
CA LEU A 717 -1.18 -7.38 25.17
C LEU A 717 0.12 -7.26 25.96
N GLU A 718 0.19 -6.38 26.97
CA GLU A 718 1.31 -6.29 27.91
C GLU A 718 1.43 -7.59 28.72
N ILE A 719 0.29 -8.11 29.18
CA ILE A 719 0.24 -9.41 29.88
C ILE A 719 0.73 -10.54 28.96
N GLN A 720 0.26 -10.58 27.71
CA GLN A 720 0.68 -11.59 26.75
C GLN A 720 2.18 -11.55 26.47
N ASP A 721 2.72 -10.36 26.18
CA ASP A 721 4.16 -10.19 25.89
C ASP A 721 5.02 -10.66 27.09
N ARG A 722 4.61 -10.33 28.32
CA ARG A 722 5.24 -10.84 29.54
C ARG A 722 5.21 -12.37 29.62
N LEU A 723 4.05 -12.99 29.37
CA LEU A 723 3.90 -14.45 29.43
C LEU A 723 4.69 -15.18 28.32
N ILE A 724 4.83 -14.57 27.14
CA ILE A 724 5.68 -15.09 26.05
C ILE A 724 7.16 -15.05 26.45
N LYS A 725 7.61 -13.95 27.08
CA LYS A 725 8.99 -13.81 27.59
C LYS A 725 9.31 -14.79 28.71
N GLU A 726 8.34 -15.11 29.55
CA GLU A 726 8.50 -16.12 30.61
C GLU A 726 8.67 -17.55 30.07
N ALA A 727 8.22 -17.81 28.83
CA ALA A 727 8.32 -19.10 28.15
C ALA A 727 7.75 -20.28 28.94
N LYS A 728 6.61 -20.08 29.61
CA LYS A 728 5.94 -21.09 30.45
C LYS A 728 4.50 -21.35 30.00
N ASN A 729 4.15 -22.63 29.97
CA ASN A 729 2.77 -23.08 29.87
C ASN A 729 2.18 -23.19 31.28
N GLN A 730 1.07 -22.49 31.56
CA GLN A 730 0.47 -22.42 32.89
C GLN A 730 -1.01 -22.00 32.85
N PRO A 731 -1.82 -22.38 33.85
CA PRO A 731 -3.19 -21.89 33.98
C PRO A 731 -3.19 -20.40 34.31
N ILE A 732 -4.14 -19.68 33.72
CA ILE A 732 -4.34 -18.25 33.94
C ILE A 732 -5.82 -17.91 34.11
N TRP A 733 -6.06 -16.85 34.88
CA TRP A 733 -7.37 -16.21 35.04
C TRP A 733 -7.23 -14.74 34.68
N LEU A 734 -8.08 -14.28 33.77
CA LEU A 734 -8.15 -12.89 33.35
C LEU A 734 -9.48 -12.30 33.85
N LYS A 735 -9.39 -11.32 34.75
CA LYS A 735 -10.56 -10.61 35.29
C LYS A 735 -10.70 -9.24 34.63
N PHE A 736 -11.77 -9.07 33.87
CA PHE A 736 -12.19 -7.81 33.28
C PHE A 736 -13.30 -7.20 34.13
N THR A 737 -13.30 -5.87 34.26
CA THR A 737 -14.33 -5.15 35.02
C THR A 737 -14.92 -4.02 34.19
N PHE A 738 -16.21 -3.72 34.43
CA PHE A 738 -16.89 -2.58 33.84
C PHE A 738 -18.03 -2.12 34.74
N ARG A 739 -18.59 -0.94 34.48
CA ARG A 739 -19.70 -0.39 35.28
C ARG A 739 -20.98 -0.30 34.47
N CYS A 740 -22.11 -0.62 35.10
CA CYS A 740 -23.45 -0.34 34.60
C CYS A 740 -24.09 0.71 35.51
N LYS A 741 -24.40 1.89 34.98
CA LYS A 741 -25.27 2.86 35.66
C LYS A 741 -26.68 2.28 35.77
N GLU A 742 -27.12 1.66 34.68
CA GLU A 742 -28.40 0.98 34.54
C GLU A 742 -28.15 -0.31 33.75
N ILE A 743 -28.89 -1.38 34.05
CA ILE A 743 -28.82 -2.61 33.26
C ILE A 743 -29.50 -2.33 31.91
N PRO A 744 -28.81 -2.57 30.77
CA PRO A 744 -29.42 -2.40 29.45
C PRO A 744 -30.68 -3.25 29.28
N GLU A 745 -31.66 -2.73 28.54
CA GLU A 745 -32.86 -3.47 28.19
C GLU A 745 -32.63 -4.28 26.90
N GLY A 746 -33.27 -5.44 26.79
CA GLY A 746 -33.18 -6.31 25.61
C GLY A 746 -31.94 -7.22 25.60
N ASP A 747 -31.52 -7.61 24.39
CA ASP A 747 -30.41 -8.53 24.21
C ASP A 747 -29.06 -7.84 24.47
N VAL A 748 -28.29 -8.42 25.38
CA VAL A 748 -26.91 -8.03 25.68
C VAL A 748 -26.03 -9.25 25.54
N PHE A 749 -24.95 -9.10 24.80
CA PHE A 749 -24.00 -10.17 24.54
C PHE A 749 -22.61 -9.81 25.07
N LEU A 750 -21.95 -10.80 25.66
CA LEU A 750 -20.50 -10.82 25.80
C LEU A 750 -19.94 -11.46 24.53
N VAL A 751 -19.03 -10.76 23.86
CA VAL A 751 -18.34 -11.23 22.66
C VAL A 751 -16.92 -11.61 23.03
N VAL A 752 -16.57 -12.87 22.77
CA VAL A 752 -15.25 -13.44 23.05
C VAL A 752 -14.80 -14.36 21.93
N GLU A 753 -13.50 -14.52 21.81
CA GLU A 753 -12.90 -15.52 20.92
C GLU A 753 -12.74 -16.85 21.64
N GLU A 754 -13.03 -17.95 20.95
CA GLU A 754 -12.86 -19.32 21.44
C GLU A 754 -13.50 -19.60 22.82
N PRO A 755 -14.78 -19.24 23.08
CA PRO A 755 -15.43 -19.49 24.36
C PRO A 755 -15.37 -20.94 24.83
N GLN A 756 -15.33 -21.90 23.90
CA GLN A 756 -15.19 -23.33 24.14
C GLN A 756 -13.86 -23.75 24.78
N LYS A 757 -12.80 -22.93 24.68
CA LYS A 757 -11.48 -23.22 25.26
C LYS A 757 -11.29 -22.60 26.65
N GLN A 758 -12.33 -22.00 27.21
CA GLN A 758 -12.24 -21.23 28.44
C GLN A 758 -13.48 -21.40 29.32
N ARG A 759 -13.28 -21.32 30.63
CA ARG A 759 -14.38 -21.25 31.59
C ARG A 759 -14.68 -19.78 31.88
N ILE A 760 -15.90 -19.36 31.59
CA ILE A 760 -16.32 -17.96 31.70
C ILE A 760 -17.31 -17.79 32.85
N THR A 761 -17.05 -16.84 33.74
CA THR A 761 -18.03 -16.41 34.75
C THR A 761 -18.33 -14.93 34.64
N VAL A 762 -19.59 -14.55 34.89
CA VAL A 762 -20.05 -13.16 34.96
C VAL A 762 -20.66 -12.95 36.34
N ASN A 763 -20.10 -12.06 37.14
CA ASN A 763 -20.51 -11.82 38.53
C ASN A 763 -20.64 -13.12 39.36
N GLY A 764 -19.66 -14.02 39.21
CA GLY A 764 -19.63 -15.33 39.87
C GLY A 764 -20.55 -16.41 39.29
N MET A 765 -21.44 -16.06 38.36
CA MET A 765 -22.32 -17.02 37.68
C MET A 765 -21.60 -17.63 36.47
N LEU A 766 -21.64 -18.95 36.33
CA LEU A 766 -21.07 -19.65 35.17
C LEU A 766 -21.89 -19.34 33.91
N LEU A 767 -21.22 -18.85 32.86
CA LEU A 767 -21.84 -18.63 31.56
C LEU A 767 -21.81 -19.93 30.76
N SER A 768 -22.95 -20.63 30.72
CA SER A 768 -23.13 -21.91 30.03
C SER A 768 -23.98 -21.81 28.77
N ALA A 769 -24.41 -20.60 28.38
CA ALA A 769 -25.21 -20.38 27.19
C ALA A 769 -24.40 -20.72 25.92
N ALA A 770 -25.05 -21.37 24.96
CA ALA A 770 -24.45 -21.59 23.65
C ALA A 770 -24.31 -20.25 22.90
N PRO A 771 -23.27 -20.10 22.05
CA PRO A 771 -23.11 -18.96 21.16
C PRO A 771 -24.35 -18.66 20.31
N ALA A 772 -24.77 -17.39 20.28
CA ALA A 772 -25.91 -16.87 19.53
C ALA A 772 -25.44 -16.18 18.23
N GLY A 773 -24.64 -16.90 17.43
CA GLY A 773 -23.98 -16.36 16.25
C GLY A 773 -22.73 -15.54 16.59
N TYR A 774 -22.35 -14.63 15.68
CA TYR A 774 -21.08 -13.90 15.77
C TYR A 774 -21.26 -12.39 15.54
N TYR A 775 -20.21 -11.61 15.80
CA TYR A 775 -20.14 -10.15 15.59
C TYR A 775 -18.95 -9.78 14.71
N LEU A 776 -19.20 -9.22 13.51
CA LEU A 776 -18.21 -8.87 12.47
C LEU A 776 -17.43 -10.05 11.88
N ASP A 777 -16.80 -10.87 12.72
CA ASP A 777 -16.02 -12.04 12.34
C ASP A 777 -16.58 -13.32 12.99
N ARG A 778 -16.44 -14.47 12.32
CA ARG A 778 -16.94 -15.76 12.85
C ARG A 778 -16.23 -16.20 14.13
N SER A 779 -15.02 -15.72 14.38
CA SER A 779 -14.31 -15.99 15.63
C SER A 779 -14.85 -15.18 16.82
N PHE A 780 -15.65 -14.13 16.59
CA PHE A 780 -16.18 -13.25 17.63
C PHE A 780 -17.56 -13.74 18.05
N GLU A 781 -17.60 -14.79 18.87
CA GLU A 781 -18.82 -15.48 19.26
C GLU A 781 -19.63 -14.69 20.29
N LYS A 782 -20.95 -14.56 20.07
CA LYS A 782 -21.85 -13.80 20.94
C LYS A 782 -22.46 -14.69 22.01
N LEU A 783 -22.19 -14.40 23.28
CA LEU A 783 -22.75 -15.12 24.43
C LEU A 783 -23.79 -14.25 25.15
N PRO A 784 -25.06 -14.68 25.29
CA PRO A 784 -26.08 -13.90 25.99
C PRO A 784 -25.75 -13.70 27.48
N VAL A 785 -25.80 -12.45 27.98
CA VAL A 785 -25.44 -12.12 29.38
C VAL A 785 -26.44 -11.21 30.09
N ALA A 786 -27.52 -10.77 29.45
CA ALA A 786 -28.46 -9.77 30.00
C ALA A 786 -28.92 -10.06 31.44
N GLY A 787 -29.21 -11.32 31.79
CA GLY A 787 -29.66 -11.73 33.13
C GLY A 787 -28.55 -11.92 34.18
N MET A 788 -27.28 -11.72 33.81
CA MET A 788 -26.11 -11.91 34.69
C MET A 788 -25.48 -10.58 35.12
N LEU A 789 -25.95 -9.46 34.57
CA LEU A 789 -25.44 -8.12 34.87
C LEU A 789 -26.11 -7.53 36.12
N ARG A 790 -25.40 -6.63 36.79
CA ARG A 790 -25.90 -5.86 37.94
C ARG A 790 -25.58 -4.38 37.77
N THR A 791 -26.32 -3.52 38.45
CA THR A 791 -25.95 -2.10 38.59
C THR A 791 -24.65 -1.96 39.38
N GLY A 792 -23.84 -0.96 39.04
CA GLY A 792 -22.52 -0.74 39.61
C GLY A 792 -21.45 -1.57 38.90
N GLU A 793 -20.49 -2.09 39.66
CA GLU A 793 -19.35 -2.83 39.12
C GLU A 793 -19.74 -4.28 38.76
N ASN A 794 -19.37 -4.68 37.55
CA ASN A 794 -19.52 -6.01 37.01
C ASN A 794 -18.14 -6.62 36.76
N GLU A 795 -18.04 -7.93 36.94
CA GLU A 795 -16.82 -8.69 36.65
C GLU A 795 -17.10 -9.80 35.63
N ILE A 796 -16.12 -10.01 34.76
CA ILE A 796 -16.05 -11.14 33.83
C ILE A 796 -14.70 -11.83 34.05
N ILE A 797 -14.71 -13.12 34.35
CA ILE A 797 -13.49 -13.91 34.55
C ILE A 797 -13.39 -14.97 33.47
N LEU A 798 -12.27 -14.96 32.76
CA LEU A 798 -11.89 -15.97 31.77
C LEU A 798 -10.79 -16.85 32.37
N ALA A 799 -11.07 -18.13 32.59
CA ALA A 799 -10.09 -19.11 33.07
C ALA A 799 -9.70 -20.06 31.94
N ARG A 800 -8.40 -20.16 31.63
CA ARG A 800 -7.86 -21.01 30.57
C ARG A 800 -6.40 -21.39 30.81
N GLU A 801 -5.89 -22.30 29.98
CA GLU A 801 -4.44 -22.56 29.90
C GLU A 801 -3.78 -21.56 28.95
N PHE A 802 -2.75 -20.87 29.42
CA PHE A 802 -1.80 -20.17 28.56
C PHE A 802 -0.78 -21.19 28.07
N ARG A 803 -0.88 -21.57 26.79
CA ARG A 803 -0.07 -22.64 26.22
C ARG A 803 0.43 -22.26 24.85
N ASN A 804 1.73 -22.40 24.62
CA ASN A 804 2.33 -22.30 23.30
C ASN A 804 3.39 -23.40 23.08
N PRO A 805 3.63 -23.81 21.83
CA PRO A 805 4.78 -24.64 21.46
C PRO A 805 6.11 -23.93 21.75
N GLY A 806 7.16 -24.70 22.09
CA GLY A 806 8.50 -24.17 22.40
C GLY A 806 9.06 -23.23 21.32
N ARG A 807 8.86 -23.58 20.04
CA ARG A 807 9.28 -22.76 18.90
C ARG A 807 8.69 -21.35 18.90
N VAL A 808 7.49 -21.16 19.42
CA VAL A 808 6.88 -19.81 19.52
C VAL A 808 7.71 -18.93 20.46
N TYR A 809 8.10 -19.47 21.62
CA TYR A 809 8.93 -18.76 22.58
C TYR A 809 10.33 -18.50 22.03
N GLU A 810 10.93 -19.47 21.33
CA GLU A 810 12.23 -19.30 20.68
C GLU A 810 12.19 -18.17 19.66
N VAL A 811 11.22 -18.18 18.75
CA VAL A 811 11.13 -17.18 17.68
C VAL A 811 10.79 -15.79 18.20
N LYS A 812 9.86 -15.68 19.16
CA LYS A 812 9.43 -14.38 19.70
C LYS A 812 10.45 -13.73 20.63
N ASN A 813 11.36 -14.50 21.24
CA ASN A 813 12.34 -13.99 22.20
C ASN A 813 13.77 -13.86 21.63
N ASP A 814 14.04 -14.36 20.41
CA ASP A 814 15.34 -14.23 19.75
C ASP A 814 15.31 -13.12 18.69
N PRO A 815 16.00 -11.97 18.93
CA PRO A 815 16.01 -10.84 17.99
C PRO A 815 16.84 -11.11 16.74
N THR A 816 17.57 -12.23 16.65
CA THR A 816 18.35 -12.61 15.47
C THR A 816 17.54 -13.36 14.41
N ILE A 817 16.28 -13.69 14.72
CA ILE A 817 15.38 -14.36 13.79
C ILE A 817 15.03 -13.42 12.64
N HIS A 818 15.24 -13.90 11.41
CA HIS A 818 14.82 -13.19 10.21
C HIS A 818 13.29 -13.14 10.10
N GLU A 819 12.76 -12.07 9.51
CA GLU A 819 11.32 -11.84 9.36
C GLU A 819 10.59 -13.01 8.69
N ALA A 820 11.18 -13.64 7.67
CA ALA A 820 10.66 -14.84 7.02
C ALA A 820 10.22 -15.95 8.00
N GLU A 821 10.97 -16.15 9.09
CA GLU A 821 10.60 -17.12 10.13
C GLU A 821 9.61 -16.52 11.15
N ALA A 822 9.76 -15.25 11.51
CA ALA A 822 8.87 -14.56 12.43
C ALA A 822 7.43 -14.47 11.90
N ASN A 823 7.26 -14.22 10.60
CA ASN A 823 6.00 -14.06 9.89
C ASN A 823 5.22 -15.37 9.72
N ARG A 824 5.80 -16.52 10.08
CA ARG A 824 5.17 -17.85 9.99
C ARG A 824 4.64 -18.37 11.31
N VAL A 825 5.06 -17.80 12.43
CA VAL A 825 4.79 -18.36 13.74
C VAL A 825 3.39 -17.99 14.23
N THR A 826 2.61 -19.02 14.56
CA THR A 826 1.29 -18.91 15.17
C THR A 826 1.39 -19.00 16.69
N VAL A 827 0.86 -18.00 17.40
CA VAL A 827 0.64 -18.05 18.85
C VAL A 827 -0.64 -18.85 19.10
N GLU A 828 -0.59 -19.88 19.94
CA GLU A 828 -1.72 -20.82 20.16
C GLU A 828 -2.74 -20.27 21.17
N THR A 829 -2.27 -19.70 22.30
CA THR A 829 -3.13 -18.95 23.22
C THR A 829 -2.86 -17.46 23.06
N GLU A 830 -3.75 -16.79 22.33
CA GLU A 830 -3.76 -15.34 22.22
C GLU A 830 -4.72 -14.74 23.27
N LEU A 831 -4.24 -13.73 24.00
CA LEU A 831 -5.04 -12.92 24.91
C LEU A 831 -5.59 -11.74 24.11
N GLU A 832 -6.88 -11.44 24.29
CA GLU A 832 -7.58 -10.46 23.47
C GLU A 832 -8.52 -9.60 24.31
N SER A 833 -8.84 -8.41 23.77
CA SER A 833 -9.99 -7.64 24.22
C SER A 833 -11.27 -8.47 24.14
N ILE A 834 -12.17 -8.25 25.10
CA ILE A 834 -13.54 -8.74 25.04
C ILE A 834 -14.51 -7.58 24.88
N TYR A 835 -15.72 -7.85 24.38
CA TYR A 835 -16.67 -6.79 24.07
C TYR A 835 -18.02 -7.05 24.73
N LEU A 836 -18.61 -6.02 25.34
CA LEU A 836 -20.04 -6.02 25.61
C LEU A 836 -20.76 -5.43 24.40
N LEU A 837 -21.83 -6.07 23.93
CA LEU A 837 -22.58 -5.67 22.73
C LEU A 837 -24.07 -5.60 23.04
N GLY A 838 -24.74 -4.51 22.66
CA GLY A 838 -26.18 -4.35 22.90
C GLY A 838 -26.72 -2.97 22.56
N ASN A 839 -27.99 -2.73 22.87
CA ASN A 839 -28.62 -1.43 22.71
C ASN A 839 -28.43 -0.58 23.97
N PHE A 840 -27.27 0.07 24.09
CA PHE A 840 -26.91 0.92 25.22
C PHE A 840 -25.99 2.07 24.78
N ARG A 841 -25.82 3.07 25.66
CA ARG A 841 -24.75 4.07 25.56
C ARG A 841 -23.57 3.70 26.43
N VAL A 842 -22.40 4.21 26.07
CA VAL A 842 -21.18 4.16 26.88
C VAL A 842 -20.77 5.59 27.25
N GLU A 843 -20.81 5.91 28.53
CA GLU A 843 -20.48 7.23 29.09
C GLU A 843 -19.11 7.20 29.78
N SER A 844 -18.35 8.30 29.75
CA SER A 844 -17.15 8.52 30.56
C SER A 844 -17.28 9.87 31.29
N GLU A 845 -16.89 9.92 32.56
CA GLU A 845 -16.87 11.18 33.34
C GLU A 845 -15.59 11.99 33.07
N GLY A 846 -14.62 11.39 32.38
CA GLY A 846 -13.37 12.02 32.00
C GLY A 846 -13.54 13.16 31.00
N LYS A 847 -12.72 14.21 31.16
CA LYS A 847 -12.63 15.30 30.19
C LYS A 847 -12.21 14.76 28.81
N VAL A 848 -12.94 15.13 27.76
CA VAL A 848 -12.54 14.92 26.35
C VAL A 848 -11.39 15.88 25.99
N ILE A 849 -10.34 15.36 25.38
CA ILE A 849 -9.17 16.11 24.92
C ILE A 849 -9.02 15.90 23.41
N GLU A 850 -9.19 16.96 22.62
CA GLU A 850 -9.01 16.91 21.17
C GLU A 850 -7.55 16.58 20.80
N LYS A 851 -7.37 15.83 19.72
CA LYS A 851 -6.09 15.44 19.14
C LYS A 851 -6.09 15.78 17.64
N GLU A 852 -4.93 15.67 17.00
CA GLU A 852 -4.83 15.82 15.54
C GLU A 852 -5.64 14.75 14.79
N ARG A 853 -5.81 14.94 13.47
CA ARG A 853 -6.45 13.96 12.57
C ARG A 853 -7.86 13.56 13.00
N ARG A 854 -8.63 14.52 13.54
CA ARG A 854 -10.03 14.36 13.97
C ARG A 854 -10.21 13.24 15.00
N ALA A 855 -9.22 13.06 15.88
CA ALA A 855 -9.27 12.16 17.03
C ALA A 855 -9.48 12.92 18.34
N PHE A 856 -9.86 12.20 19.39
CA PHE A 856 -9.96 12.72 20.75
C PHE A 856 -9.59 11.64 21.77
N SER A 857 -9.18 12.08 22.95
CA SER A 857 -8.75 11.24 24.05
C SER A 857 -9.70 11.37 25.24
N VAL A 858 -10.14 10.24 25.80
CA VAL A 858 -11.06 10.15 26.94
C VAL A 858 -10.50 9.19 28.00
N ALA A 859 -10.92 9.34 29.25
CA ALA A 859 -10.53 8.39 30.31
C ALA A 859 -11.24 7.04 30.11
N GLY A 860 -10.61 5.96 30.56
CA GLY A 860 -11.14 4.59 30.47
C GLY A 860 -12.20 4.24 31.51
N ASP A 861 -12.80 5.20 32.20
CA ASP A 861 -13.81 5.02 33.25
C ASP A 861 -15.23 4.81 32.69
N PHE A 862 -15.31 3.99 31.63
CA PHE A 862 -16.53 3.78 30.87
C PHE A 862 -17.64 3.13 31.71
N THR A 863 -18.85 3.66 31.54
CA THR A 863 -20.05 3.17 32.20
C THR A 863 -21.16 2.96 31.17
N VAL A 864 -21.80 1.80 31.21
CA VAL A 864 -22.95 1.45 30.39
C VAL A 864 -24.21 2.12 30.93
N ALA A 865 -24.98 2.77 30.06
CA ALA A 865 -26.22 3.46 30.37
C ALA A 865 -27.32 3.17 29.33
N ARG A 866 -28.59 3.45 29.67
CA ARG A 866 -29.72 3.26 28.73
C ARG A 866 -29.55 4.10 27.46
N PRO A 867 -30.05 3.66 26.29
CA PRO A 867 -30.04 4.46 25.06
C PRO A 867 -30.95 5.70 25.17
N HIS A 868 -30.68 6.73 24.36
CA HIS A 868 -31.56 7.90 24.20
C HIS A 868 -32.36 7.74 22.90
N ALA A 869 -33.56 8.31 22.86
CA ALA A 869 -34.36 8.38 21.62
C ALA A 869 -33.73 9.31 20.58
N ASP A 870 -32.86 10.22 21.00
CA ASP A 870 -32.17 11.17 20.15
C ASP A 870 -30.65 11.08 20.33
N ALA A 871 -29.90 11.51 19.32
CA ALA A 871 -28.45 11.63 19.35
C ALA A 871 -27.98 12.93 18.66
N VAL A 872 -26.83 13.45 19.10
CA VAL A 872 -26.19 14.66 18.58
C VAL A 872 -25.35 14.31 17.35
N ILE A 873 -25.84 14.71 16.17
CA ILE A 873 -25.25 14.31 14.87
C ILE A 873 -23.81 14.78 14.69
N GLU A 874 -23.39 15.83 15.39
CA GLU A 874 -22.05 16.40 15.27
C GLU A 874 -20.93 15.43 15.68
N ASN A 875 -21.14 14.65 16.74
CA ASN A 875 -20.17 13.65 17.20
C ASN A 875 -20.82 12.57 18.09
N LEU A 876 -21.31 11.52 17.45
CA LEU A 876 -21.92 10.35 18.08
C LEU A 876 -20.94 9.59 18.98
N ALA A 877 -19.64 9.60 18.66
CA ALA A 877 -18.63 8.90 19.47
C ALA A 877 -18.54 9.50 20.89
N VAL A 878 -18.75 10.81 21.03
CA VAL A 878 -18.84 11.49 22.33
C VAL A 878 -20.24 11.35 22.94
N ASP A 879 -21.28 11.21 22.11
CA ASP A 879 -22.68 11.06 22.53
C ASP A 879 -23.10 9.59 22.80
N GLY A 880 -22.19 8.81 23.37
CA GLY A 880 -22.49 7.46 23.86
C GLY A 880 -22.21 6.32 22.89
N TYR A 881 -21.63 6.58 21.71
CA TYR A 881 -21.21 5.56 20.73
C TYR A 881 -19.66 5.47 20.55
N PRO A 882 -18.84 5.52 21.62
CA PRO A 882 -17.39 5.63 21.51
C PRO A 882 -16.72 4.42 20.83
N PHE A 883 -17.28 3.21 20.96
CA PHE A 883 -16.75 1.96 20.38
C PHE A 883 -17.64 1.39 19.27
N PHE A 884 -18.57 2.19 18.74
CA PHE A 884 -19.50 1.75 17.71
C PHE A 884 -18.76 1.24 16.47
N ALA A 885 -19.23 0.16 15.87
CA ALA A 885 -18.77 -0.34 14.57
C ALA A 885 -19.99 -0.87 13.82
N GLY A 886 -20.59 -0.03 12.97
CA GLY A 886 -21.91 -0.29 12.44
C GLY A 886 -22.48 0.87 11.63
N SER A 887 -23.80 0.85 11.46
CA SER A 887 -24.55 1.94 10.83
C SER A 887 -25.64 2.48 11.77
N ILE A 888 -25.79 3.81 11.80
CA ILE A 888 -26.83 4.50 12.57
C ILE A 888 -27.59 5.46 11.67
N THR A 889 -28.92 5.39 11.71
CA THR A 889 -29.83 6.24 10.94
C THR A 889 -30.51 7.25 11.87
N LEU A 890 -30.30 8.52 11.57
CA LEU A 890 -30.79 9.67 12.31
C LEU A 890 -31.83 10.44 11.48
N GLU A 891 -32.91 10.89 12.12
CA GLU A 891 -33.96 11.64 11.45
C GLU A 891 -34.19 13.02 12.06
N LYS A 892 -34.47 13.99 11.17
CA LYS A 892 -34.90 15.33 11.55
C LYS A 892 -35.82 15.94 10.52
N ALA A 893 -36.82 16.68 11.01
CA ALA A 893 -37.73 17.40 10.16
C ALA A 893 -37.17 18.76 9.71
N PHE A 894 -37.54 19.19 8.52
CA PHE A 894 -37.27 20.54 7.99
C PHE A 894 -38.48 21.06 7.22
N GLU A 895 -38.54 22.37 6.93
CA GLU A 895 -39.73 22.99 6.34
C GLU A 895 -39.40 23.81 5.09
N LEU A 896 -40.17 23.55 4.04
CA LEU A 896 -40.10 24.27 2.77
C LEU A 896 -41.39 25.05 2.54
N THR A 897 -41.25 26.26 2.03
CA THR A 897 -42.38 27.09 1.64
C THR A 897 -42.76 26.84 0.18
N PRO A 898 -43.98 27.19 -0.25
CA PRO A 898 -44.33 27.16 -1.67
C PRO A 898 -43.42 28.03 -2.56
N GLU A 899 -42.76 29.04 -2.01
CA GLU A 899 -41.79 29.88 -2.72
C GLU A 899 -40.51 29.10 -3.06
N ASP A 900 -40.07 28.24 -2.15
CA ASP A 900 -38.86 27.41 -2.31
C ASP A 900 -39.01 26.37 -3.44
N LEU A 901 -40.25 26.09 -3.87
CA LEU A 901 -40.61 25.09 -4.88
C LEU A 901 -41.06 25.69 -6.21
N LYS A 902 -40.84 27.00 -6.42
CA LYS A 902 -41.17 27.64 -7.69
C LYS A 902 -40.35 27.05 -8.85
N PRO A 903 -40.88 27.04 -10.09
CA PRO A 903 -40.12 26.63 -11.26
C PRO A 903 -38.78 27.37 -11.36
N GLY A 904 -37.70 26.63 -11.61
CA GLY A 904 -36.34 27.15 -11.65
C GLY A 904 -35.60 27.15 -10.30
N CYS A 905 -36.29 26.83 -9.19
CA CYS A 905 -35.65 26.53 -7.91
C CYS A 905 -35.22 25.05 -7.85
N ARG A 906 -34.06 24.80 -7.25
CA ARG A 906 -33.49 23.51 -6.90
C ARG A 906 -33.30 23.46 -5.39
N ILE A 907 -33.51 22.30 -4.80
CA ILE A 907 -33.31 22.06 -3.37
C ILE A 907 -32.13 21.11 -3.24
N ILE A 908 -31.04 21.60 -2.68
CA ILE A 908 -29.78 20.87 -2.55
C ILE A 908 -29.58 20.53 -1.07
N VAL A 909 -29.37 19.26 -0.76
CA VAL A 909 -28.79 18.85 0.52
C VAL A 909 -27.28 18.86 0.40
N SER A 910 -26.58 19.43 1.37
CA SER A 910 -25.11 19.49 1.37
C SER A 910 -24.52 19.51 2.78
N PHE A 911 -23.34 18.94 2.94
CA PHE A 911 -22.60 18.90 4.20
C PHE A 911 -21.09 18.92 3.93
N THR A 912 -20.29 19.22 4.95
CA THR A 912 -18.82 19.11 4.85
C THR A 912 -18.40 17.64 4.97
N ARG A 913 -17.13 17.33 4.65
CA ARG A 913 -16.56 15.98 4.80
C ARG A 913 -17.01 15.32 6.11
N PRO A 914 -17.70 14.17 6.04
CA PRO A 914 -18.24 13.49 7.23
C PRO A 914 -17.15 12.78 8.01
N ASP A 915 -17.34 12.67 9.33
CA ASP A 915 -16.64 11.70 10.17
C ASP A 915 -17.33 10.34 10.04
N ALA A 916 -17.37 9.79 8.83
CA ALA A 916 -17.96 8.49 8.53
C ALA A 916 -17.33 7.94 7.24
N VAL A 917 -17.30 6.61 7.08
CA VAL A 917 -16.77 5.98 5.86
C VAL A 917 -17.79 6.08 4.72
N VAL A 918 -19.07 5.90 5.04
CA VAL A 918 -20.19 6.04 4.09
C VAL A 918 -21.27 6.88 4.75
N THR A 919 -21.78 7.86 4.00
CA THR A 919 -22.94 8.66 4.39
C THR A 919 -24.07 8.45 3.38
N LYS A 920 -25.29 8.24 3.85
CA LYS A 920 -26.48 8.13 3.01
C LYS A 920 -27.52 9.14 3.44
N VAL A 921 -28.14 9.81 2.47
CA VAL A 921 -29.19 10.79 2.73
C VAL A 921 -30.45 10.44 1.96
N ALA A 922 -31.57 10.34 2.67
CA ALA A 922 -32.89 10.14 2.10
C ALA A 922 -33.85 11.23 2.58
N VAL A 923 -34.76 11.65 1.69
CA VAL A 923 -35.81 12.62 2.00
C VAL A 923 -37.16 11.96 1.78
N ASN A 924 -38.06 12.08 2.76
CA ASN A 924 -39.44 11.59 2.69
C ASN A 924 -39.55 10.11 2.30
N GLY A 925 -38.61 9.26 2.74
CA GLY A 925 -38.60 7.82 2.47
C GLY A 925 -38.16 7.40 1.07
N ALA A 926 -37.64 8.33 0.26
CA ALA A 926 -37.08 8.04 -1.06
C ALA A 926 -35.80 7.19 -0.96
N ALA A 927 -35.37 6.63 -2.10
CA ALA A 927 -34.08 5.96 -2.21
C ALA A 927 -32.94 6.92 -1.81
N PRO A 928 -31.98 6.47 -0.99
CA PRO A 928 -30.93 7.35 -0.50
C PRO A 928 -29.92 7.71 -1.60
N SER A 929 -29.44 8.95 -1.57
CA SER A 929 -28.17 9.32 -2.19
C SER A 929 -27.03 8.77 -1.34
N VAL A 930 -26.06 8.09 -1.96
CA VAL A 930 -24.91 7.46 -1.29
C VAL A 930 -23.67 8.28 -1.55
N PHE A 931 -22.96 8.65 -0.49
CA PHE A 931 -21.75 9.46 -0.52
C PHE A 931 -20.58 8.68 0.04
N LEU A 932 -19.58 8.43 -0.81
CA LEU A 932 -18.30 7.83 -0.44
C LEU A 932 -17.17 8.88 -0.37
N TRP A 933 -17.29 9.94 -1.16
CA TRP A 933 -16.30 11.03 -1.30
C TRP A 933 -16.99 12.29 -1.82
N ALA A 934 -16.27 13.40 -1.84
CA ALA A 934 -16.75 14.67 -2.38
C ALA A 934 -17.15 14.58 -3.88
N PRO A 935 -18.12 15.39 -4.35
CA PRO A 935 -18.83 16.42 -3.60
C PRO A 935 -19.95 15.84 -2.71
N TYR A 936 -20.04 16.35 -1.49
CA TYR A 936 -21.03 15.92 -0.49
C TYR A 936 -22.35 16.70 -0.63
N GLU A 937 -22.91 16.68 -1.84
CA GLU A 937 -24.19 17.34 -2.16
C GLU A 937 -25.08 16.50 -3.09
N ALA A 938 -26.39 16.61 -2.89
CA ALA A 938 -27.38 15.99 -3.79
C ALA A 938 -28.58 16.90 -4.03
N ASP A 939 -29.12 16.82 -5.24
CA ASP A 939 -30.37 17.47 -5.61
C ASP A 939 -31.56 16.64 -5.12
N ILE A 940 -32.29 17.19 -4.15
CA ILE A 940 -33.46 16.56 -3.53
C ILE A 940 -34.78 17.20 -4.01
N THR A 941 -34.75 18.00 -5.08
CA THR A 941 -35.92 18.76 -5.56
C THR A 941 -37.10 17.84 -5.87
N ALA A 942 -36.85 16.68 -6.45
CA ALA A 942 -37.90 15.73 -6.84
C ALA A 942 -38.56 15.02 -5.65
N GLN A 943 -37.87 14.96 -4.51
CA GLN A 943 -38.31 14.26 -3.30
C GLN A 943 -38.94 15.21 -2.27
N ALA A 944 -38.70 16.51 -2.41
CA ALA A 944 -39.18 17.54 -1.50
C ALA A 944 -40.60 18.02 -1.82
N HIS A 945 -41.33 18.45 -0.79
CA HIS A 945 -42.67 19.04 -0.95
C HIS A 945 -42.89 20.23 -0.01
N ALA A 946 -43.95 21.01 -0.25
CA ALA A 946 -44.28 22.15 0.61
C ALA A 946 -44.67 21.67 2.02
N GLY A 947 -44.31 22.46 3.04
CA GLY A 947 -44.52 22.13 4.45
C GLY A 947 -43.40 21.26 5.03
N LYS A 948 -43.77 20.37 5.95
CA LYS A 948 -42.85 19.54 6.72
C LYS A 948 -42.31 18.38 5.88
N ASN A 949 -40.99 18.31 5.75
CA ASN A 949 -40.26 17.20 5.14
C ASN A 949 -39.45 16.47 6.24
N THR A 950 -39.12 15.20 6.00
CA THR A 950 -38.25 14.41 6.88
C THR A 950 -36.94 14.10 6.15
N LEU A 951 -35.83 14.43 6.78
CA LEU A 951 -34.49 14.05 6.37
C LEU A 951 -34.02 12.86 7.21
N ALA A 952 -33.65 11.76 6.56
CA ALA A 952 -32.98 10.61 7.17
C ALA A 952 -31.53 10.55 6.72
N VAL A 953 -30.61 10.37 7.67
CA VAL A 953 -29.17 10.35 7.45
C VAL A 953 -28.61 9.09 8.06
N THR A 954 -28.04 8.21 7.25
CA THR A 954 -27.34 7.02 7.73
C THR A 954 -25.84 7.27 7.70
N LEU A 955 -25.19 7.10 8.85
CA LEU A 955 -23.74 7.18 9.01
C LEU A 955 -23.20 5.78 9.29
N THR A 956 -22.27 5.31 8.45
CA THR A 956 -21.59 4.03 8.62
C THR A 956 -20.12 4.30 8.90
N ASN A 957 -19.60 3.76 10.00
CA ASN A 957 -18.22 3.96 10.41
C ASN A 957 -17.35 2.73 10.15
N SER A 958 -16.09 2.80 10.56
CA SER A 958 -15.12 1.72 10.47
C SER A 958 -14.99 0.96 11.79
N CYS A 959 -14.14 -0.06 11.82
CA CYS A 959 -13.78 -0.78 13.05
C CYS A 959 -12.75 -0.04 13.93
N ARG A 960 -12.33 1.18 13.59
CA ARG A 960 -11.24 1.90 14.28
C ARG A 960 -11.45 2.05 15.77
N ASN A 961 -12.65 2.48 16.15
CA ASN A 961 -12.98 2.72 17.54
C ASN A 961 -13.15 1.40 18.29
N LEU A 962 -13.65 0.35 17.65
CA LEU A 962 -13.80 -0.97 18.27
C LEU A 962 -12.44 -1.66 18.49
N LEU A 963 -11.57 -1.66 17.48
CA LEU A 963 -10.37 -2.50 17.41
C LEU A 963 -9.05 -1.78 17.72
N GLY A 964 -9.03 -0.45 17.73
CA GLY A 964 -7.85 0.32 18.08
C GLY A 964 -6.97 0.69 16.87
N PRO A 965 -5.73 1.18 17.10
CA PRO A 965 -5.04 1.25 18.39
C PRO A 965 -5.63 2.31 19.35
N HIS A 966 -5.94 1.93 20.59
CA HIS A 966 -6.59 2.85 21.54
C HIS A 966 -5.61 3.71 22.34
N HIS A 967 -4.39 3.22 22.56
CA HIS A 967 -3.50 3.80 23.59
C HIS A 967 -2.30 4.55 23.02
N HIS A 968 -2.27 4.81 21.71
CA HIS A 968 -1.17 5.52 21.09
C HIS A 968 -1.27 7.04 21.36
N THR A 969 -0.21 7.70 21.86
CA THR A 969 -0.27 9.11 22.33
C THR A 969 -0.58 10.11 21.21
N ALA A 970 -0.22 9.78 19.98
CA ALA A 970 -0.56 10.57 18.78
C ALA A 970 -2.05 10.54 18.42
N GLY A 971 -2.84 9.64 19.01
CA GLY A 971 -4.24 9.45 18.68
C GLY A 971 -4.43 8.63 17.40
N GLU A 972 -4.86 9.28 16.31
CA GLU A 972 -5.03 8.62 15.02
C GLU A 972 -3.72 8.58 14.22
N LEU A 973 -3.47 7.44 13.56
CA LEU A 973 -2.24 7.15 12.84
C LEU A 973 -2.50 6.94 11.36
N TYR A 974 -1.61 7.47 10.51
CA TYR A 974 -1.66 7.30 9.05
C TYR A 974 -0.72 6.19 8.53
N SER A 975 0.06 5.59 9.43
CA SER A 975 0.79 4.35 9.21
C SER A 975 0.58 3.48 10.45
N VAL A 976 -0.08 2.34 10.29
CA VAL A 976 -0.52 1.47 11.38
C VAL A 976 -0.01 0.05 11.16
N GLY A 977 0.67 -0.50 12.15
CA GLY A 977 1.12 -1.89 12.16
C GLY A 977 1.03 -2.50 13.56
N PRO A 978 1.48 -3.76 13.75
CA PRO A 978 1.39 -4.44 15.04
C PRO A 978 1.98 -3.66 16.22
N PHE A 979 3.09 -2.95 16.00
CA PHE A 979 3.78 -2.12 16.99
C PHE A 979 2.94 -0.92 17.46
N SER A 980 1.98 -0.45 16.67
CA SER A 980 1.10 0.67 17.04
C SER A 980 0.16 0.34 18.21
N PHE A 981 0.01 -0.94 18.55
CA PHE A 981 -0.86 -1.44 19.61
C PHE A 981 -0.10 -1.82 20.89
N LEU A 982 1.23 -1.75 20.90
CA LEU A 982 2.06 -2.29 21.96
C LEU A 982 2.69 -1.19 22.82
N LYS A 983 2.82 -1.48 24.11
CA LYS A 983 3.57 -0.68 25.07
C LYS A 983 5.01 -1.22 25.16
N GLY A 984 5.97 -0.45 24.69
CA GLY A 984 7.40 -0.78 24.69
C GLY A 984 8.31 0.37 25.14
N ASP A 985 9.61 0.10 25.30
CA ASP A 985 10.61 1.10 25.65
C ASP A 985 10.69 2.18 24.57
N GLY A 986 10.36 3.42 24.91
CA GLY A 986 10.27 4.53 23.95
C GLY A 986 8.97 4.57 23.12
N SER A 987 8.00 3.68 23.40
CA SER A 987 6.69 3.71 22.75
C SER A 987 5.87 4.94 23.14
N ALA A 988 5.10 5.43 22.18
CA ALA A 988 4.11 6.48 22.36
C ALA A 988 2.83 5.91 22.99
N TRP A 989 2.85 5.55 24.29
CA TRP A 989 1.70 4.99 25.02
C TRP A 989 1.06 5.95 26.04
N GLU A 990 -0.28 5.95 26.15
CA GLU A 990 -1.03 6.53 27.26
C GLU A 990 -2.22 5.63 27.68
N ASP A 991 -2.53 5.58 28.99
CA ASP A 991 -3.66 4.78 29.51
C ASP A 991 -5.04 5.36 29.18
N ARG A 992 -5.09 6.50 28.49
CA ARG A 992 -6.33 7.07 27.96
C ARG A 992 -6.72 6.39 26.66
N TYR A 993 -8.00 6.42 26.33
CA TYR A 993 -8.51 5.91 25.06
C TYR A 993 -8.53 7.02 24.03
N ASN A 994 -7.77 6.83 22.96
CA ASN A 994 -7.78 7.65 21.77
C ASN A 994 -8.74 7.05 20.74
N LEU A 995 -9.77 7.83 20.41
CA LEU A 995 -10.88 7.45 19.55
C LEU A 995 -11.02 8.48 18.42
N VAL A 996 -11.65 8.08 17.33
CA VAL A 996 -11.96 8.96 16.19
C VAL A 996 -13.42 9.40 16.25
N ARG A 997 -13.70 10.60 15.72
CA ARG A 997 -15.05 11.16 15.67
C ARG A 997 -15.97 10.30 14.78
N LEU A 998 -17.27 10.40 15.04
CA LEU A 998 -18.33 9.84 14.18
C LEU A 998 -19.46 10.85 14.05
N GLY A 999 -19.75 11.40 12.87
CA GLY A 999 -20.77 12.44 12.74
C GLY A 999 -20.60 13.43 11.59
N LEU A 1000 -21.34 14.54 11.69
CA LEU A 1000 -21.31 15.70 10.79
C LEU A 1000 -21.09 16.97 11.60
N GLU A 1001 -19.83 17.37 11.80
CA GLU A 1001 -19.42 18.48 12.67
C GLU A 1001 -20.20 19.79 12.44
N ASN A 1002 -20.47 20.13 11.17
CA ASN A 1002 -21.19 21.35 10.78
C ASN A 1002 -22.70 21.14 10.57
N GLY A 1003 -23.20 19.92 10.79
CA GLY A 1003 -24.56 19.51 10.46
C GLY A 1003 -24.81 19.46 8.95
N ILE A 1004 -26.07 19.60 8.57
CA ILE A 1004 -26.54 19.46 7.19
C ILE A 1004 -27.22 20.75 6.73
N ALA A 1005 -26.83 21.27 5.58
CA ALA A 1005 -27.47 22.40 4.95
C ALA A 1005 -28.50 21.94 3.91
N ILE A 1006 -29.71 22.47 3.99
CA ILE A 1006 -30.73 22.44 2.94
C ILE A 1006 -30.69 23.80 2.25
N ARG A 1007 -30.17 23.84 1.02
CA ARG A 1007 -30.04 25.05 0.19
C ARG A 1007 -31.16 25.09 -0.84
N VAL A 1008 -31.75 26.26 -1.02
CA VAL A 1008 -32.68 26.57 -2.10
C VAL A 1008 -31.96 27.49 -3.07
N GLU A 1009 -31.83 27.02 -4.30
CA GLU A 1009 -30.97 27.59 -5.33
C GLU A 1009 -31.79 27.89 -6.57
N LYS A 1010 -31.68 29.09 -7.14
CA LYS A 1010 -32.43 29.49 -8.33
C LYS A 1010 -31.49 29.69 -9.51
N ALA A 1011 -31.78 29.03 -10.63
CA ALA A 1011 -31.06 29.31 -11.88
C ALA A 1011 -31.34 30.74 -12.35
N LEU A 1012 -30.30 31.53 -12.61
CA LEU A 1012 -30.39 32.91 -13.13
C LEU A 1012 -30.52 32.96 -14.65
#